data_AF-A0AAV9ZWN2-F1
#
_entry.id   AF-A0AAV9ZWN2-F1
#
_cell.length_a   1.000
_cell.length_b   1.000
_cell.length_c   1.000
_cell.angle_alpha   90.00
_cell.angle_beta   90.00
_cell.angle_gamma   90.00
#
_symmetry.space_group_name_H-M   'P 1'
#
loop_
_entity.id
_entity.type
_entity.pdbx_description
1 polymer ?
#
loop_
_entity_poly.entity_id
_entity_poly.type
_entity_poly.pdbx_seq_one_letter_code
_entity_poly.pdbx_strand_id
1 'polypeptide(L)'
;MCHQLPLNKHFSFEIPGFYGLYRSTKTVGEIFTANLVFSLTIFFSISVRQLLYWLFTTNIPRVTRAVSHFMGYFPTNHSLEEQFGPAMLFALWRDGDRYPRAQLFLRDMTVPCAHELIFEDSNRIITSPLLQVRVKTLTIQQLRDLLHPSKLIEIIKGLAPFTWGLLHTFSASPNAWRKRPKQKAGEEMQGEEEDWVDDPNDDPLESGEAGLGDSAGTSWQKEYPGFSRNPVFAILLTITMLAFVRNRATNLLPLILGLFFKISGTSARVVLMLSNAGICVSSHTVERLKVRITEDAIQLAVQLMTSGQVYFTIFDNINIFLRKAQQRLSNKNDMINATNSAVVGVEDVEPFTESDLAEQLALRGHRANATAMDVLPTAADDKVVGQTFVALIAEMILAFTPGNSKWSERADIAAGVSAMLPMDRPLPPTVSDARPFGVFDVNEGSKKGGVKFLKEAQQRSTLSEATWSSIPRIFVGDWLSSNNLRAARRDRTNDINPMERLEYVQELSAPFHFALQVSHMLMRVHYGHAVEDPGSLAAHKGLLNRKWDVNKSNYAAAKSLIRHSLIARILHCVMVIKGFTRFSELSQWRPSLADIQAISQRISTEFATATAAQAAQAAGDECPFLLHVWEAVAFADPGQLIRVLRYWVLAFRGVGQHNYARECVEVLVRWKYELSDKSRRALERSWFIHPRGIRGRSIASDLYLERLNLRYARVFIASGSGVTIEYIMRKGSACVEAFRDLTHMVANFFGDPDRARKSKEVKFTQDMEALITEMQRRKFHIVSKVPHFVPAPPKKVRKNAAQNSKPPEAPRSAIIDVFVKGAEEWNGKFKDFIKSTTFDPALGGYPPAAVTASSPRDTTLDTHTVFDNLARNPLTYDTYTDLHSSDSGVADISGALGGGGDFDGVE
;
A
#
# COMPACT_ATOMS: atom_id res chain seq x y z
N MET A 1 -68.51 21.04 -84.70
CA MET A 1 -69.85 20.76 -85.28
C MET A 1 -70.32 19.44 -84.71
N CYS A 2 -71.56 19.42 -84.19
CA CYS A 2 -72.40 18.26 -83.83
C CYS A 2 -71.92 17.35 -82.67
N HIS A 3 -72.76 16.86 -81.75
CA HIS A 3 -74.10 17.17 -81.26
C HIS A 3 -74.33 16.32 -79.98
N GLN A 4 -75.01 16.90 -78.99
CA GLN A 4 -75.97 16.30 -78.01
C GLN A 4 -75.59 15.13 -77.06
N LEU A 5 -75.78 15.43 -75.76
CA LEU A 5 -76.09 14.63 -74.54
C LEU A 5 -77.15 13.51 -74.74
N PRO A 6 -77.30 12.45 -73.87
CA PRO A 6 -77.66 12.63 -72.44
C PRO A 6 -77.26 11.58 -71.38
N LEU A 7 -77.45 12.06 -70.14
CA LEU A 7 -77.61 11.48 -68.79
C LEU A 7 -77.95 9.99 -68.56
N ASN A 8 -77.45 9.54 -67.40
CA ASN A 8 -77.97 8.52 -66.46
C ASN A 8 -77.99 7.04 -66.85
N LYS A 9 -77.02 6.28 -66.31
CA LYS A 9 -77.30 5.00 -65.64
C LYS A 9 -76.43 4.85 -64.39
N HIS A 10 -77.11 4.78 -63.24
CA HIS A 10 -76.58 4.19 -62.02
C HIS A 10 -76.07 2.77 -62.32
N PHE A 11 -74.83 2.49 -61.95
CA PHE A 11 -74.39 1.12 -61.66
C PHE A 11 -73.93 1.08 -60.20
N SER A 12 -74.72 0.34 -59.43
CA SER A 12 -74.48 -0.07 -58.05
C SER A 12 -73.23 -0.94 -57.95
N PHE A 13 -72.43 -0.64 -56.93
CA PHE A 13 -71.29 -1.43 -56.46
C PHE A 13 -71.74 -2.79 -55.93
N GLU A 14 -70.93 -3.82 -56.21
CA GLU A 14 -70.62 -4.88 -55.25
C GLU A 14 -69.28 -5.52 -55.62
N ILE A 15 -68.26 -5.40 -54.75
CA ILE A 15 -67.18 -6.38 -54.65
C ILE A 15 -66.87 -6.61 -53.15
N PRO A 16 -66.69 -7.87 -52.70
CA PRO A 16 -66.76 -8.29 -51.31
C PRO A 16 -65.38 -8.37 -50.63
N GLY A 17 -65.38 -8.27 -49.30
CA GLY A 17 -64.37 -8.87 -48.43
C GLY A 17 -63.08 -8.08 -48.23
N PHE A 18 -63.05 -7.19 -47.23
CA PHE A 18 -61.81 -6.78 -46.56
C PHE A 18 -62.10 -6.29 -45.12
N TYR A 19 -62.77 -7.13 -44.33
CA TYR A 19 -62.79 -6.98 -42.87
C TYR A 19 -61.61 -7.80 -42.31
N GLY A 20 -60.49 -7.14 -42.04
CA GLY A 20 -59.38 -7.78 -41.35
C GLY A 20 -58.06 -7.09 -41.60
N LEU A 21 -57.82 -5.96 -40.92
CA LEU A 21 -56.51 -5.43 -40.51
C LEU A 21 -56.66 -3.93 -40.17
N TYR A 22 -57.28 -3.62 -39.02
CA TYR A 22 -57.19 -2.29 -38.42
C TYR A 22 -56.88 -2.41 -36.93
N ARG A 23 -55.60 -2.28 -36.58
CA ARG A 23 -55.19 -1.67 -35.32
C ARG A 23 -54.83 -0.22 -35.61
N SER A 24 -55.82 0.65 -35.61
CA SER A 24 -55.61 2.10 -35.62
C SER A 24 -56.89 2.79 -35.13
N THR A 25 -56.74 3.61 -34.10
CA THR A 25 -57.72 4.54 -33.54
C THR A 25 -58.05 5.65 -34.54
N LYS A 26 -58.65 5.32 -35.70
CA LYS A 26 -59.16 6.31 -36.65
C LYS A 26 -60.67 6.15 -36.82
N THR A 27 -61.38 7.27 -36.79
CA THR A 27 -62.82 7.31 -37.00
C THR A 27 -63.14 6.93 -38.45
N VAL A 28 -64.27 6.25 -38.70
CA VAL A 28 -64.69 5.76 -40.03
C VAL A 28 -64.66 6.85 -41.12
N GLY A 29 -64.86 8.12 -40.74
CA GLY A 29 -64.78 9.27 -41.65
C GLY A 29 -63.38 9.62 -42.16
N GLU A 30 -62.32 9.39 -41.37
CA GLU A 30 -60.93 9.65 -41.79
C GLU A 30 -60.47 8.65 -42.85
N ILE A 31 -60.90 7.39 -42.74
CA ILE A 31 -60.61 6.33 -43.71
C ILE A 31 -61.32 6.64 -45.05
N PHE A 32 -62.57 7.08 -45.00
CA PHE A 32 -63.31 7.48 -46.20
C PHE A 32 -62.64 8.68 -46.89
N THR A 33 -62.19 9.67 -46.13
CA THR A 33 -61.50 10.86 -46.66
C THR A 33 -60.15 10.50 -47.27
N ALA A 34 -59.36 9.64 -46.63
CA ALA A 34 -58.10 9.16 -47.18
C ALA A 34 -58.30 8.38 -48.49
N ASN A 35 -59.32 7.52 -48.55
CA ASN A 35 -59.68 6.78 -49.76
C ASN A 35 -60.14 7.70 -50.90
N LEU A 36 -60.90 8.75 -50.60
CA LEU A 36 -61.31 9.75 -51.59
C LEU A 36 -60.11 10.50 -52.17
N VAL A 37 -59.20 10.97 -51.31
CA VAL A 37 -57.97 11.67 -51.73
C VAL A 37 -57.12 10.76 -52.60
N PHE A 38 -56.96 9.49 -52.23
CA PHE A 38 -56.18 8.53 -53.00
C PHE A 38 -56.85 8.12 -54.33
N SER A 39 -58.18 8.06 -54.36
CA SER A 39 -58.94 7.81 -55.59
C SER A 39 -58.83 8.99 -56.56
N LEU A 40 -58.82 10.23 -56.05
CA LEU A 40 -58.60 11.43 -56.86
C LEU A 40 -57.18 11.48 -57.41
N THR A 41 -56.15 11.12 -56.65
CA THR A 41 -54.77 11.09 -57.17
C THR A 41 -54.59 10.04 -58.27
N ILE A 42 -55.26 8.88 -58.15
CA ILE A 42 -55.32 7.87 -59.22
C ILE A 42 -56.07 8.41 -60.44
N PHE A 43 -57.23 9.04 -60.25
CA PHE A 43 -58.03 9.63 -61.34
C PHE A 43 -57.27 10.71 -62.11
N PHE A 44 -56.51 11.56 -61.41
CA PHE A 44 -55.68 12.60 -62.03
C PHE A 44 -54.34 12.08 -62.58
N SER A 45 -54.09 10.77 -62.54
CA SER A 45 -52.84 10.15 -63.00
C SER A 45 -51.57 10.73 -62.35
N ILE A 46 -51.68 11.19 -61.10
CA ILE A 46 -50.55 11.71 -60.32
C ILE A 46 -49.93 10.56 -59.54
N SER A 47 -48.62 10.33 -59.74
CA SER A 47 -47.91 9.31 -58.97
C SER A 47 -47.75 9.72 -57.50
N VAL A 48 -47.71 8.74 -56.59
CA VAL A 48 -47.46 8.98 -55.15
C VAL A 48 -46.14 9.74 -54.94
N ARG A 49 -45.12 9.48 -55.75
CA ARG A 49 -43.84 10.22 -55.73
C ARG A 49 -44.03 11.70 -56.05
N GLN A 50 -44.80 12.03 -57.09
CA GLN A 50 -45.07 13.42 -57.48
C GLN A 50 -45.89 14.16 -56.41
N LEU A 51 -46.87 13.48 -55.81
CA LEU A 51 -47.66 14.03 -54.71
C LEU A 51 -46.78 14.33 -53.49
N LEU A 52 -45.96 13.36 -53.06
CA LEU A 52 -45.03 13.55 -51.93
C LEU A 52 -44.02 14.65 -52.23
N TYR A 53 -43.41 14.66 -53.40
CA TYR A 53 -42.48 15.72 -53.81
C TYR A 53 -43.15 17.09 -53.70
N TRP A 54 -44.35 17.26 -54.28
CA TRP A 54 -45.10 18.50 -54.19
C TRP A 54 -45.43 18.90 -52.74
N LEU A 55 -45.85 17.95 -51.89
CA LEU A 55 -46.13 18.22 -50.48
C LEU A 55 -44.91 18.78 -49.74
N PHE A 56 -43.71 18.24 -50.00
CA PHE A 56 -42.48 18.68 -49.35
C PHE A 56 -41.79 19.89 -50.02
N THR A 57 -42.20 20.30 -51.22
CA THR A 57 -41.62 21.45 -51.94
C THR A 57 -42.59 22.60 -52.20
N THR A 58 -43.85 22.51 -51.77
CA THR A 58 -44.87 23.54 -52.01
C THR A 58 -44.72 24.73 -51.06
N ASN A 59 -44.98 25.93 -51.58
CA ASN A 59 -44.97 27.19 -50.82
C ASN A 59 -46.37 27.57 -50.26
N ILE A 60 -47.36 26.67 -50.36
CA ILE A 60 -48.71 26.95 -49.85
C ILE A 60 -48.71 26.91 -48.32
N PRO A 61 -48.98 28.03 -47.61
CA PRO A 61 -48.73 28.13 -46.16
C PRO A 61 -49.47 27.10 -45.30
N ARG A 62 -50.69 26.73 -45.68
CA ARG A 62 -51.47 25.71 -44.97
C ARG A 62 -50.85 24.32 -45.08
N VAL A 63 -50.30 23.98 -46.25
CA VAL A 63 -49.68 22.68 -46.52
C VAL A 63 -48.30 22.63 -45.87
N THR A 64 -47.49 23.69 -46.02
CA THR A 64 -46.19 23.79 -45.36
C THR A 64 -46.31 23.66 -43.84
N ARG A 65 -47.32 24.30 -43.21
CA ARG A 65 -47.56 24.14 -41.76
C ARG A 65 -47.87 22.71 -41.34
N ALA A 66 -48.69 22.00 -42.12
CA ALA A 66 -49.02 20.60 -41.86
C ALA A 66 -47.80 19.68 -42.04
N VAL A 67 -46.99 19.92 -43.09
CA VAL A 67 -45.76 19.17 -43.34
C VAL A 67 -44.67 19.47 -42.32
N SER A 68 -44.53 20.72 -41.88
CA SER A 68 -43.62 21.10 -40.79
C SER A 68 -44.03 20.47 -39.46
N HIS A 69 -45.33 20.35 -39.19
CA HIS A 69 -45.81 19.59 -38.03
C HIS A 69 -45.48 18.10 -38.19
N PHE A 70 -45.61 17.52 -39.37
CA PHE A 70 -45.21 16.13 -39.60
C PHE A 70 -43.71 15.91 -39.38
N MET A 71 -42.86 16.81 -39.91
CA MET A 71 -41.40 16.77 -39.78
C MET A 71 -40.86 17.26 -38.42
N GLY A 72 -41.74 17.71 -37.52
CA GLY A 72 -41.36 18.21 -36.19
C GLY A 72 -41.05 17.08 -35.22
N TYR A 73 -40.14 17.35 -34.26
CA TYR A 73 -39.84 16.46 -33.15
C TYR A 73 -40.54 16.97 -31.87
N PHE A 74 -41.39 16.14 -31.26
CA PHE A 74 -42.21 16.47 -30.09
C PHE A 74 -41.90 15.52 -28.93
N PRO A 75 -40.96 15.86 -28.04
CA PRO A 75 -40.44 14.95 -27.01
C PRO A 75 -41.44 14.56 -25.91
N THR A 76 -42.61 15.20 -25.85
CA THR A 76 -43.64 14.97 -24.82
C THR A 76 -44.52 13.74 -25.10
N ASN A 77 -44.46 13.15 -26.29
CA ASN A 77 -45.29 12.01 -26.69
C ASN A 77 -44.68 10.67 -26.25
N HIS A 78 -45.49 9.60 -26.20
CA HIS A 78 -45.09 8.33 -25.57
C HIS A 78 -44.33 7.36 -26.46
N SER A 79 -44.49 7.43 -27.79
CA SER A 79 -43.81 6.56 -28.77
C SER A 79 -42.98 7.33 -29.79
N LEU A 80 -41.94 6.71 -30.36
CA LEU A 80 -41.05 7.36 -31.34
C LEU A 80 -41.83 7.80 -32.60
N GLU A 81 -42.82 7.02 -32.98
CA GLU A 81 -43.71 7.26 -34.12
C GLU A 81 -44.64 8.47 -33.90
N GLU A 82 -44.97 8.78 -32.63
CA GLU A 82 -45.74 9.97 -32.24
C GLU A 82 -44.84 11.18 -31.95
N GLN A 83 -43.62 10.94 -31.50
CA GLN A 83 -42.62 12.00 -31.27
C GLN A 83 -42.06 12.55 -32.58
N PHE A 84 -41.95 11.71 -33.62
CA PHE A 84 -41.42 12.08 -34.92
C PHE A 84 -42.22 11.40 -36.03
N GLY A 85 -43.07 12.14 -36.73
CA GLY A 85 -43.94 11.60 -37.78
C GLY A 85 -43.21 10.74 -38.83
N PRO A 86 -42.00 11.10 -39.31
CA PRO A 86 -41.24 10.26 -40.23
C PRO A 86 -40.81 8.91 -39.67
N ALA A 87 -40.68 8.76 -38.34
CA ALA A 87 -40.36 7.48 -37.72
C ALA A 87 -41.48 6.45 -37.95
N MET A 88 -42.74 6.89 -37.99
CA MET A 88 -43.88 6.03 -38.36
C MET A 88 -43.73 5.48 -39.79
N LEU A 89 -43.33 6.31 -40.74
CA LEU A 89 -43.09 5.87 -42.13
C LEU A 89 -41.92 4.89 -42.19
N PHE A 90 -40.84 5.18 -41.46
CA PHE A 90 -39.68 4.29 -41.37
C PHE A 90 -40.04 2.92 -40.76
N ALA A 91 -40.85 2.88 -39.70
CA ALA A 91 -41.36 1.65 -39.09
C ALA A 91 -42.21 0.83 -40.07
N LEU A 92 -43.09 1.48 -40.84
CA LEU A 92 -43.89 0.83 -41.88
C LEU A 92 -43.04 0.22 -43.00
N TRP A 93 -41.93 0.88 -43.37
CA TRP A 93 -40.97 0.34 -44.34
C TRP A 93 -40.14 -0.82 -43.78
N ARG A 94 -39.85 -0.82 -42.48
CA ARG A 94 -39.09 -1.86 -41.78
C ARG A 94 -39.91 -3.12 -41.48
N ASP A 95 -41.09 -2.97 -40.88
CA ASP A 95 -41.83 -4.06 -40.21
C ASP A 95 -42.91 -4.72 -41.09
N GLY A 96 -43.07 -4.28 -42.34
CA GLY A 96 -44.15 -4.74 -43.21
C GLY A 96 -43.77 -5.92 -44.10
N ASP A 97 -44.42 -7.08 -43.91
CA ASP A 97 -44.48 -8.19 -44.90
C ASP A 97 -44.98 -7.74 -46.29
N ARG A 98 -45.54 -6.53 -46.36
CA ARG A 98 -46.14 -5.95 -47.57
C ARG A 98 -45.10 -5.49 -48.61
N TYR A 99 -43.86 -5.15 -48.21
CA TYR A 99 -42.88 -4.54 -49.12
C TYR A 99 -41.44 -5.08 -48.95
N PRO A 100 -41.20 -6.38 -49.17
CA PRO A 100 -39.89 -7.01 -48.94
C PRO A 100 -38.75 -6.44 -49.80
N ARG A 101 -39.04 -5.92 -50.99
CA ARG A 101 -38.03 -5.26 -51.85
C ARG A 101 -37.55 -3.92 -51.29
N ALA A 102 -38.38 -3.20 -50.53
CA ALA A 102 -38.01 -1.91 -49.96
C ALA A 102 -37.03 -2.09 -48.79
N GLN A 103 -37.18 -3.16 -48.01
CA GLN A 103 -36.28 -3.49 -46.89
C GLN A 103 -34.81 -3.64 -47.31
N LEU A 104 -34.55 -4.16 -48.52
CA LEU A 104 -33.19 -4.27 -49.07
C LEU A 104 -32.55 -2.88 -49.25
N PHE A 105 -33.29 -1.92 -49.82
CA PHE A 105 -32.79 -0.57 -50.09
C PHE A 105 -32.79 0.37 -48.87
N LEU A 106 -33.58 0.08 -47.83
CA LEU A 106 -33.55 0.85 -46.58
C LEU A 106 -32.17 0.80 -45.92
N ARG A 107 -31.52 -0.36 -45.96
CA ARG A 107 -30.15 -0.51 -45.46
C ARG A 107 -29.19 0.36 -46.27
N ASP A 108 -29.29 0.31 -47.59
CA ASP A 108 -28.43 1.09 -48.49
C ASP A 108 -28.62 2.61 -48.34
N MET A 109 -29.82 3.07 -47.97
CA MET A 109 -30.10 4.48 -47.68
C MET A 109 -29.61 4.94 -46.31
N THR A 110 -29.64 4.07 -45.30
CA THR A 110 -29.32 4.44 -43.90
C THR A 110 -27.84 4.34 -43.57
N VAL A 111 -27.10 3.42 -44.22
CA VAL A 111 -25.66 3.22 -44.01
C VAL A 111 -24.84 4.50 -44.27
N PRO A 112 -25.05 5.25 -45.39
CA PRO A 112 -24.33 6.51 -45.62
C PRO A 112 -24.58 7.55 -44.52
N CYS A 113 -25.83 7.71 -44.07
CA CYS A 113 -26.16 8.63 -42.98
C CYS A 113 -25.47 8.24 -41.67
N ALA A 114 -25.41 6.94 -41.36
CA ALA A 114 -24.69 6.44 -40.19
C ALA A 114 -23.17 6.69 -40.30
N HIS A 115 -22.59 6.53 -41.50
CA HIS A 115 -21.17 6.85 -41.73
C HIS A 115 -20.87 8.33 -41.49
N GLU A 116 -21.75 9.24 -41.92
CA GLU A 116 -21.60 10.68 -41.68
C GLU A 116 -21.63 11.02 -40.19
N LEU A 117 -22.60 10.47 -39.44
CA LEU A 117 -22.71 10.68 -38.00
C LEU A 117 -21.50 10.12 -37.23
N ILE A 118 -21.00 8.95 -37.61
CA ILE A 118 -19.77 8.37 -37.03
C ILE A 118 -18.55 9.23 -37.37
N PHE A 119 -18.47 9.75 -38.59
CA PHE A 119 -17.38 10.63 -39.01
C PHE A 119 -17.37 11.94 -38.20
N GLU A 120 -18.53 12.54 -37.96
CA GLU A 120 -18.68 13.71 -37.10
C GLU A 120 -18.25 13.44 -35.66
N ASP A 121 -18.80 12.38 -35.04
CA ASP A 121 -18.43 11.94 -33.69
C ASP A 121 -16.91 11.72 -33.58
N SER A 122 -16.33 11.02 -34.56
CA SER A 122 -14.90 10.78 -34.62
C SER A 122 -14.09 12.08 -34.76
N ASN A 123 -14.56 13.06 -35.55
CA ASN A 123 -13.92 14.37 -35.69
C ASN A 123 -13.91 15.13 -34.36
N ARG A 124 -15.04 15.17 -33.65
CA ARG A 124 -15.14 15.83 -32.34
C ARG A 124 -14.18 15.21 -31.33
N ILE A 125 -14.03 13.89 -31.32
CA ILE A 125 -13.07 13.20 -30.46
C ILE A 125 -11.62 13.60 -30.80
N ILE A 126 -11.19 13.48 -32.06
CA ILE A 126 -9.77 13.68 -32.41
C ILE A 126 -9.29 15.13 -32.29
N THR A 127 -10.22 16.08 -32.32
CA THR A 127 -9.96 17.53 -32.19
C THR A 127 -10.08 18.03 -30.75
N SER A 128 -10.60 17.22 -29.84
CA SER A 128 -10.80 17.61 -28.44
C SER A 128 -9.45 17.72 -27.70
N PRO A 129 -9.12 18.88 -27.10
CA PRO A 129 -7.90 19.05 -26.32
C PRO A 129 -7.91 18.24 -25.02
N LEU A 130 -9.10 17.89 -24.51
CA LEU A 130 -9.26 17.12 -23.27
C LEU A 130 -8.71 15.69 -23.37
N LEU A 131 -8.58 15.17 -24.60
CA LEU A 131 -8.09 13.81 -24.87
C LEU A 131 -6.65 13.81 -25.43
N GLN A 132 -6.03 14.98 -25.57
CA GLN A 132 -4.69 15.14 -26.12
C GLN A 132 -3.66 15.49 -25.04
N VAL A 133 -2.78 14.54 -24.71
CA VAL A 133 -1.76 14.70 -23.67
C VAL A 133 -0.38 14.91 -24.29
N ARG A 134 0.22 16.05 -23.98
CA ARG A 134 1.60 16.36 -24.36
C ARG A 134 2.56 15.87 -23.27
N VAL A 135 3.27 14.78 -23.55
CA VAL A 135 4.23 14.17 -22.61
C VAL A 135 5.27 15.16 -22.08
N LYS A 136 5.72 16.13 -22.90
CA LYS A 136 6.73 17.11 -22.47
C LYS A 136 6.29 18.03 -21.33
N THR A 137 5.00 18.37 -21.26
CA THR A 137 4.47 19.34 -20.29
C THR A 137 3.72 18.68 -19.15
N LEU A 138 3.58 17.35 -19.17
CA LEU A 138 2.78 16.62 -18.21
C LEU A 138 3.42 16.62 -16.81
N THR A 139 2.62 16.94 -15.80
CA THR A 139 3.00 16.86 -14.38
C THR A 139 2.33 15.68 -13.68
N ILE A 140 2.83 15.30 -12.50
CA ILE A 140 2.22 14.26 -11.66
C ILE A 140 0.79 14.65 -11.27
N GLN A 141 0.57 15.93 -10.93
CA GLN A 141 -0.76 16.41 -10.56
C GLN A 141 -1.74 16.32 -11.73
N GLN A 142 -1.32 16.76 -12.93
CA GLN A 142 -2.15 16.62 -14.13
C GLN A 142 -2.46 15.17 -14.44
N LEU A 143 -1.50 14.25 -14.26
CA LEU A 143 -1.73 12.83 -14.45
C LEU A 143 -2.83 12.32 -13.49
N ARG A 144 -2.79 12.72 -12.21
CA ARG A 144 -3.83 12.38 -11.21
C ARG A 144 -5.19 12.96 -11.59
N ASP A 145 -5.26 14.23 -12.00
CA ASP A 145 -6.52 14.91 -12.35
C ASP A 145 -7.16 14.34 -13.62
N LEU A 146 -6.34 13.95 -14.59
CA LEU A 146 -6.77 13.35 -15.86
C LEU A 146 -7.32 11.93 -15.70
N LEU A 147 -7.02 11.26 -14.58
CA LEU A 147 -7.34 9.87 -14.34
C LEU A 147 -8.66 9.64 -13.59
N HIS A 148 -9.47 10.68 -13.31
CA HIS A 148 -10.82 10.46 -12.75
C HIS A 148 -11.71 9.72 -13.75
N PRO A 149 -12.01 8.42 -13.56
CA PRO A 149 -12.44 7.61 -14.69
C PRO A 149 -13.89 7.86 -15.13
N SER A 150 -14.76 8.27 -14.21
CA SER A 150 -16.12 8.70 -14.52
C SER A 150 -16.14 9.89 -15.47
N LYS A 151 -15.19 10.82 -15.31
CA LYS A 151 -15.07 12.02 -16.14
C LYS A 151 -14.67 11.65 -17.58
N LEU A 152 -13.83 10.63 -17.77
CA LEU A 152 -13.44 10.17 -19.11
C LEU A 152 -14.64 9.57 -19.86
N ILE A 153 -15.46 8.76 -19.17
CA ILE A 153 -16.69 8.19 -19.74
C ILE A 153 -17.66 9.30 -20.15
N GLU A 154 -17.88 10.30 -19.29
CA GLU A 154 -18.74 11.45 -19.59
C GLU A 154 -18.25 12.24 -20.81
N ILE A 155 -16.95 12.50 -20.89
CA ILE A 155 -16.34 13.21 -22.03
C ILE A 155 -16.55 12.43 -23.33
N ILE A 156 -16.26 11.12 -23.35
CA ILE A 156 -16.41 10.32 -24.57
C ILE A 156 -17.88 10.18 -24.97
N LYS A 157 -18.77 9.96 -24.00
CA LYS A 157 -20.22 9.89 -24.26
C LYS A 157 -20.78 11.19 -24.80
N GLY A 158 -20.29 12.35 -24.33
CA GLY A 158 -20.68 13.66 -24.83
C GLY A 158 -20.12 14.00 -26.21
N LEU A 159 -18.89 13.55 -26.52
CA LEU A 159 -18.26 13.83 -27.82
C LEU A 159 -18.76 12.91 -28.94
N ALA A 160 -19.15 11.67 -28.63
CA ALA A 160 -19.59 10.68 -29.60
C ALA A 160 -20.88 9.95 -29.20
N PRO A 161 -22.01 10.67 -29.06
CA PRO A 161 -23.26 10.09 -28.58
C PRO A 161 -23.84 9.02 -29.53
N PHE A 162 -23.70 9.20 -30.85
CA PHE A 162 -24.22 8.23 -31.83
C PHE A 162 -23.38 6.94 -31.82
N THR A 163 -22.06 7.08 -31.90
CA THR A 163 -21.11 5.95 -31.88
C THR A 163 -21.20 5.18 -30.56
N TRP A 164 -21.32 5.91 -29.43
CA TRP A 164 -21.55 5.31 -28.12
C TRP A 164 -22.85 4.50 -28.11
N GLY A 165 -23.96 5.08 -28.58
CA GLY A 165 -25.25 4.39 -28.65
C GLY A 165 -25.23 3.14 -29.53
N LEU A 166 -24.53 3.18 -30.66
CA LEU A 166 -24.36 2.04 -31.56
C LEU A 166 -23.59 0.89 -30.88
N LEU A 167 -22.43 1.19 -30.29
CA LEU A 167 -21.60 0.20 -29.60
C LEU A 167 -22.25 -0.32 -28.31
N HIS A 168 -23.01 0.54 -27.62
CA HIS A 168 -23.85 0.16 -26.49
C HIS A 168 -24.92 -0.83 -26.91
N THR A 169 -25.62 -0.58 -28.02
CA THR A 169 -26.59 -1.52 -28.57
C THR A 169 -25.92 -2.86 -28.91
N PHE A 170 -24.74 -2.85 -29.55
CA PHE A 170 -24.00 -4.07 -29.87
C PHE A 170 -23.60 -4.88 -28.62
N SER A 171 -23.09 -4.20 -27.59
CA SER A 171 -22.53 -4.86 -26.40
C SER A 171 -23.58 -5.20 -25.33
N ALA A 172 -24.60 -4.37 -25.15
CA ALA A 172 -25.57 -4.44 -24.07
C ALA A 172 -26.95 -5.02 -24.46
N SER A 173 -27.16 -5.41 -25.73
CA SER A 173 -28.43 -5.99 -26.16
C SER A 173 -28.77 -7.31 -25.42
N PRO A 174 -30.05 -7.56 -25.12
CA PRO A 174 -30.48 -8.79 -24.46
C PRO A 174 -30.15 -10.03 -25.31
N ASN A 175 -29.47 -11.02 -24.72
CA ASN A 175 -29.19 -12.30 -25.36
C ASN A 175 -30.10 -13.40 -24.78
N ALA A 176 -30.63 -14.28 -25.64
CA ALA A 176 -31.45 -15.43 -25.23
C ALA A 176 -30.73 -16.35 -24.22
N TRP A 177 -29.41 -16.52 -24.36
CA TRP A 177 -28.58 -17.28 -23.43
C TRP A 177 -28.54 -16.70 -22.00
N ARG A 178 -28.81 -15.40 -21.86
CA ARG A 178 -28.82 -14.68 -20.57
C ARG A 178 -30.20 -14.60 -19.92
N LYS A 179 -31.26 -14.93 -20.68
CA LYS A 179 -32.66 -14.96 -20.19
C LYS A 179 -33.04 -16.29 -19.54
N ARG A 180 -32.19 -17.32 -19.64
CA ARG A 180 -32.41 -18.59 -18.93
C ARG A 180 -32.09 -18.36 -17.45
N PRO A 181 -33.08 -18.46 -16.54
CA PRO A 181 -32.78 -18.45 -15.12
C PRO A 181 -31.81 -19.60 -14.80
N LYS A 182 -30.95 -19.43 -13.79
CA LYS A 182 -30.13 -20.49 -13.17
C LYS A 182 -31.00 -21.57 -12.48
N GLN A 183 -32.06 -22.08 -13.14
CA GLN A 183 -32.94 -23.14 -12.64
C GLN A 183 -32.53 -24.54 -13.14
N LYS A 184 -31.57 -24.64 -14.07
CA LYS A 184 -31.01 -25.93 -14.54
C LYS A 184 -29.66 -26.29 -13.89
N ALA A 185 -29.35 -25.75 -12.71
CA ALA A 185 -28.21 -26.21 -11.92
C ALA A 185 -28.55 -27.40 -10.98
N GLY A 186 -29.79 -27.92 -11.04
CA GLY A 186 -30.26 -28.96 -10.13
C GLY A 186 -30.81 -30.24 -10.78
N GLU A 187 -31.00 -30.31 -12.10
CA GLU A 187 -31.57 -31.51 -12.74
C GLU A 187 -30.82 -31.85 -14.04
N GLU A 188 -29.99 -32.89 -13.92
CA GLU A 188 -29.45 -33.80 -14.94
C GLU A 188 -29.15 -33.23 -16.34
N MET A 189 -27.86 -32.96 -16.57
CA MET A 189 -27.21 -33.27 -17.84
C MET A 189 -25.94 -34.07 -17.56
N GLN A 190 -26.05 -35.40 -17.66
CA GLN A 190 -24.93 -36.22 -18.13
C GLN A 190 -24.72 -35.86 -19.60
N GLY A 191 -23.58 -35.24 -19.93
CA GLY A 191 -23.17 -35.00 -21.31
C GLY A 191 -22.44 -33.68 -21.51
N GLU A 192 -21.13 -33.80 -21.75
CA GLU A 192 -20.18 -32.77 -22.20
C GLU A 192 -19.82 -31.70 -21.15
N GLU A 193 -18.61 -31.83 -20.60
CA GLU A 193 -17.88 -30.74 -19.95
C GLU A 193 -17.77 -29.57 -20.95
N GLU A 194 -18.59 -28.53 -20.79
CA GLU A 194 -18.39 -27.26 -21.49
C GLU A 194 -17.12 -26.60 -20.94
N ASP A 195 -16.02 -26.74 -21.69
CA ASP A 195 -14.66 -26.21 -21.50
C ASP A 195 -14.56 -24.67 -21.34
N TRP A 196 -15.68 -23.96 -21.18
CA TRP A 196 -15.79 -22.50 -21.29
C TRP A 196 -16.29 -21.80 -20.00
N VAL A 197 -15.92 -22.32 -18.83
CA VAL A 197 -16.08 -21.57 -17.57
C VAL A 197 -14.89 -20.60 -17.42
N ASP A 198 -14.95 -19.46 -18.11
CA ASP A 198 -14.02 -18.33 -17.91
C ASP A 198 -14.56 -17.43 -16.77
N ASP A 199 -14.65 -17.99 -15.56
CA ASP A 199 -15.02 -17.23 -14.36
C ASP A 199 -13.80 -16.36 -13.94
N PRO A 200 -13.89 -15.03 -14.04
CA PRO A 200 -12.81 -14.12 -13.60
C PRO A 200 -12.57 -14.15 -12.07
N ASN A 201 -13.39 -14.88 -11.31
CA ASN A 201 -13.32 -15.01 -9.86
C ASN A 201 -12.98 -16.42 -9.36
N ASP A 202 -12.74 -17.40 -10.24
CA ASP A 202 -12.37 -18.75 -9.81
C ASP A 202 -10.89 -18.81 -9.37
N ASP A 203 -10.66 -18.43 -8.10
CA ASP A 203 -9.51 -18.91 -7.32
C ASP A 203 -10.04 -20.08 -6.44
N PRO A 204 -9.60 -21.34 -6.66
CA PRO A 204 -10.08 -22.50 -5.91
C PRO A 204 -9.37 -22.64 -4.55
N LEU A 205 -9.41 -21.61 -3.72
CA LEU A 205 -8.91 -21.64 -2.35
C LEU A 205 -10.03 -21.31 -1.36
N GLU A 206 -10.63 -22.39 -0.86
CA GLU A 206 -11.41 -22.52 0.37
C GLU A 206 -12.52 -21.48 0.60
N SER A 207 -13.71 -21.82 0.11
CA SER A 207 -14.98 -21.29 0.61
C SER A 207 -15.19 -21.69 2.08
N GLY A 208 -14.62 -20.90 2.99
CA GLY A 208 -14.88 -20.93 4.42
C GLY A 208 -15.55 -19.64 4.86
N GLU A 209 -16.87 -19.69 5.02
CA GLU A 209 -17.75 -18.71 5.67
C GLU A 209 -17.76 -17.29 5.09
N ALA A 210 -18.84 -17.00 4.38
CA ALA A 210 -19.32 -15.67 4.04
C ALA A 210 -19.42 -14.80 5.32
N GLY A 211 -18.41 -13.97 5.55
CA GLY A 211 -18.45 -12.84 6.45
C GLY A 211 -18.97 -11.62 5.69
N LEU A 212 -20.10 -11.12 6.15
CA LEU A 212 -20.81 -9.92 5.69
C LEU A 212 -19.85 -8.74 5.53
N GLY A 213 -19.80 -8.24 4.30
CA GLY A 213 -19.01 -7.09 3.86
C GLY A 213 -19.51 -6.73 2.48
N ASP A 214 -20.76 -6.31 2.43
CA ASP A 214 -21.46 -5.62 1.35
C ASP A 214 -20.82 -5.76 -0.04
N SER A 215 -20.85 -6.97 -0.61
CA SER A 215 -20.77 -7.13 -2.05
C SER A 215 -22.13 -6.77 -2.65
N ALA A 216 -22.56 -5.53 -2.40
CA ALA A 216 -23.47 -4.85 -3.29
C ALA A 216 -22.86 -5.00 -4.68
N GLY A 217 -23.47 -5.81 -5.53
CA GLY A 217 -23.01 -6.03 -6.89
C GLY A 217 -22.58 -4.70 -7.48
N THR A 218 -21.34 -4.63 -7.98
CA THR A 218 -20.73 -3.42 -8.55
C THR A 218 -21.82 -2.62 -9.26
N SER A 219 -21.98 -1.32 -8.96
CA SER A 219 -23.17 -0.52 -9.32
C SER A 219 -23.70 -0.72 -10.75
N TRP A 220 -22.81 -1.00 -11.70
CA TRP A 220 -23.14 -1.31 -13.09
C TRP A 220 -23.87 -2.65 -13.31
N GLN A 221 -23.70 -3.66 -12.47
CA GLN A 221 -24.45 -4.94 -12.54
C GLN A 221 -25.94 -4.74 -12.27
N LYS A 222 -26.33 -3.67 -11.53
CA LYS A 222 -27.74 -3.27 -11.38
C LYS A 222 -28.29 -2.72 -12.70
N GLU A 223 -27.47 -2.00 -13.47
CA GLU A 223 -27.83 -1.43 -14.78
C GLU A 223 -27.78 -2.49 -15.90
N TYR A 224 -26.91 -3.50 -15.77
CA TYR A 224 -26.69 -4.59 -16.74
C TYR A 224 -26.81 -5.98 -16.08
N PRO A 225 -28.03 -6.41 -15.69
CA PRO A 225 -28.21 -7.70 -15.03
C PRO A 225 -27.82 -8.88 -15.94
N GLY A 226 -27.10 -9.86 -15.38
CA GLY A 226 -26.65 -11.06 -16.10
C GLY A 226 -25.40 -10.89 -16.96
N PHE A 227 -24.71 -9.75 -16.87
CA PHE A 227 -23.42 -9.52 -17.52
C PHE A 227 -22.25 -9.89 -16.60
N SER A 228 -21.29 -10.66 -17.11
CA SER A 228 -20.04 -11.02 -16.42
C SER A 228 -18.89 -10.02 -16.64
N ARG A 229 -19.05 -9.09 -17.59
CA ARG A 229 -18.08 -8.04 -17.94
C ARG A 229 -18.81 -6.73 -18.16
N ASN A 230 -18.21 -5.61 -17.76
CA ASN A 230 -18.83 -4.28 -17.89
C ASN A 230 -18.80 -3.80 -19.36
N PRO A 231 -19.96 -3.65 -20.03
CA PRO A 231 -20.02 -3.22 -21.44
C PRO A 231 -19.50 -1.79 -21.64
N VAL A 232 -19.63 -0.92 -20.63
CA VAL A 232 -19.17 0.49 -20.68
C VAL A 232 -17.66 0.56 -20.92
N PHE A 233 -16.87 -0.31 -20.27
CA PHE A 233 -15.41 -0.34 -20.44
C PHE A 233 -14.99 -0.82 -21.83
N ALA A 234 -15.72 -1.80 -22.39
CA ALA A 234 -15.46 -2.26 -23.75
C ALA A 234 -15.73 -1.16 -24.79
N ILE A 235 -16.82 -0.40 -24.63
CA ILE A 235 -17.16 0.74 -25.50
C ILE A 235 -16.10 1.83 -25.40
N LEU A 236 -15.74 2.22 -24.17
CA LEU A 236 -14.72 3.22 -23.91
C LEU A 236 -13.38 2.87 -24.57
N LEU A 237 -12.92 1.63 -24.36
CA LEU A 237 -11.66 1.15 -24.92
C LEU A 237 -11.72 1.14 -26.45
N THR A 238 -12.84 0.69 -27.04
CA THR A 238 -13.02 0.62 -28.50
C THR A 238 -12.97 2.01 -29.13
N ILE A 239 -13.74 2.96 -28.61
CA ILE A 239 -13.77 4.33 -29.15
C ILE A 239 -12.38 4.97 -29.04
N THR A 240 -11.71 4.81 -27.90
CA THR A 240 -10.40 5.41 -27.68
C THR A 240 -9.32 4.78 -28.55
N MET A 241 -9.35 3.45 -28.72
CA MET A 241 -8.47 2.72 -29.62
C MET A 241 -8.60 3.23 -31.06
N LEU A 242 -9.83 3.31 -31.58
CA LEU A 242 -10.09 3.80 -32.93
C LEU A 242 -9.68 5.27 -33.10
N ALA A 243 -9.95 6.11 -32.11
CA ALA A 243 -9.57 7.53 -32.13
C ALA A 243 -8.05 7.71 -32.13
N PHE A 244 -7.32 6.92 -31.35
CA PHE A 244 -5.85 6.97 -31.29
C PHE A 244 -5.19 6.48 -32.59
N VAL A 245 -5.77 5.45 -33.24
CA VAL A 245 -5.32 4.98 -34.56
C VAL A 245 -5.51 6.08 -35.61
N ARG A 246 -6.66 6.78 -35.57
CA ARG A 246 -6.96 7.89 -36.49
C ARG A 246 -6.06 9.11 -36.25
N ASN A 247 -5.84 9.47 -34.99
CA ASN A 247 -4.96 10.55 -34.59
C ASN A 247 -4.17 10.19 -33.33
N ARG A 248 -2.85 9.98 -33.47
CA ARG A 248 -1.95 9.65 -32.37
C ARG A 248 -1.85 10.74 -31.29
N ALA A 249 -2.36 11.95 -31.54
CA ALA A 249 -2.46 12.99 -30.52
C ALA A 249 -3.53 12.67 -29.47
N THR A 250 -4.58 11.90 -29.81
CA THR A 250 -5.65 11.48 -28.90
C THR A 250 -5.18 10.30 -28.04
N ASN A 251 -4.26 10.57 -27.13
CA ASN A 251 -3.43 9.56 -26.47
C ASN A 251 -3.68 9.43 -24.97
N LEU A 252 -4.69 10.08 -24.40
CA LEU A 252 -4.94 10.07 -22.94
C LEU A 252 -4.97 8.65 -22.34
N LEU A 253 -5.99 7.84 -22.67
CA LEU A 253 -6.10 6.47 -22.15
C LEU A 253 -4.98 5.54 -22.65
N PRO A 254 -4.55 5.59 -23.94
CA PRO A 254 -3.44 4.76 -24.41
C PRO A 254 -2.11 5.04 -23.70
N LEU A 255 -1.87 6.29 -23.28
CA LEU A 255 -0.68 6.68 -22.52
C LEU A 255 -0.72 6.07 -21.12
N ILE A 256 -1.87 6.14 -20.46
CA ILE A 256 -2.12 5.57 -19.13
C ILE A 256 -1.95 4.05 -19.17
N LEU A 257 -2.61 3.37 -20.11
CA LEU A 257 -2.52 1.92 -20.27
C LEU A 257 -1.09 1.48 -20.61
N GLY A 258 -0.39 2.23 -21.46
CA GLY A 258 1.01 1.95 -21.78
C GLY A 258 1.92 2.03 -20.55
N LEU A 259 1.70 3.03 -19.69
CA LEU A 259 2.42 3.16 -18.43
C LEU A 259 2.05 2.03 -17.45
N PHE A 260 0.77 1.72 -17.30
CA PHE A 260 0.27 0.61 -16.47
C PHE A 260 0.91 -0.72 -16.87
N PHE A 261 0.84 -1.12 -18.14
CA PHE A 261 1.45 -2.36 -18.61
C PHE A 261 2.96 -2.40 -18.36
N LYS A 262 3.65 -1.29 -18.54
CA LYS A 262 5.10 -1.24 -18.34
C LYS A 262 5.49 -1.38 -16.87
N ILE A 263 4.75 -0.76 -15.94
CA ILE A 263 4.99 -0.85 -14.49
C ILE A 263 4.63 -2.25 -13.98
N SER A 264 3.54 -2.84 -14.48
CA SER A 264 3.10 -4.19 -14.13
C SER A 264 3.99 -5.31 -14.71
N GLY A 265 5.11 -4.96 -15.35
CA GLY A 265 6.09 -5.95 -15.85
C GLY A 265 5.72 -6.63 -17.16
N THR A 266 4.73 -6.11 -17.91
CA THR A 266 4.34 -6.67 -19.21
C THR A 266 5.51 -6.67 -20.20
N SER A 267 5.71 -7.79 -20.88
CA SER A 267 6.83 -7.95 -21.82
C SER A 267 6.79 -6.90 -22.94
N ALA A 268 7.97 -6.45 -23.39
CA ALA A 268 8.08 -5.48 -24.47
C ALA A 268 7.40 -5.95 -25.78
N ARG A 269 7.37 -7.26 -26.02
CA ARG A 269 6.69 -7.87 -27.17
C ARG A 269 5.17 -7.69 -27.09
N VAL A 270 4.58 -7.91 -25.92
CA VAL A 270 3.15 -7.70 -25.69
C VAL A 270 2.79 -6.22 -25.80
N VAL A 271 3.59 -5.32 -25.19
CA VAL A 271 3.37 -3.87 -25.31
C VAL A 271 3.45 -3.40 -26.76
N LEU A 272 4.39 -3.93 -27.55
CA LEU A 272 4.50 -3.61 -28.97
C LEU A 272 3.25 -4.05 -29.76
N MET A 273 2.76 -5.27 -29.51
CA MET A 273 1.55 -5.79 -30.13
C MET A 273 0.33 -4.91 -29.79
N LEU A 274 0.13 -4.61 -28.51
CA LEU A 274 -0.97 -3.75 -28.03
C LEU A 274 -0.86 -2.32 -28.59
N SER A 275 0.36 -1.81 -28.74
CA SER A 275 0.57 -0.49 -29.33
C SER A 275 0.25 -0.45 -30.82
N ASN A 276 0.59 -1.50 -31.56
CA ASN A 276 0.21 -1.63 -32.97
C ASN A 276 -1.30 -1.78 -33.15
N ALA A 277 -2.01 -2.38 -32.18
CA ALA A 277 -3.46 -2.45 -32.14
C ALA A 277 -4.14 -1.13 -31.69
N GLY A 278 -3.37 -0.12 -31.25
CA GLY A 278 -3.90 1.17 -30.80
C GLY A 278 -4.41 1.18 -29.35
N ILE A 279 -4.20 0.11 -28.59
CA ILE A 279 -4.63 0.00 -27.19
C ILE A 279 -3.74 0.85 -26.27
N CYS A 280 -2.45 0.94 -26.57
CA CYS A 280 -1.50 1.72 -25.78
C CYS A 280 -0.46 2.47 -26.63
N VAL A 281 0.26 3.39 -26.02
CA VAL A 281 1.40 4.05 -26.66
C VAL A 281 2.63 3.12 -26.72
N SER A 282 3.55 3.44 -27.62
CA SER A 282 4.79 2.65 -27.77
C SER A 282 5.65 2.69 -26.50
N SER A 283 6.43 1.64 -26.26
CA SER A 283 7.34 1.58 -25.11
C SER A 283 8.30 2.78 -25.05
N HIS A 284 8.76 3.29 -26.20
CA HIS A 284 9.59 4.50 -26.25
C HIS A 284 8.86 5.75 -25.71
N THR A 285 7.56 5.87 -25.96
CA THR A 285 6.76 6.97 -25.42
C THR A 285 6.58 6.85 -23.91
N VAL A 286 6.36 5.62 -23.40
CA VAL A 286 6.32 5.35 -21.96
C VAL A 286 7.65 5.68 -21.30
N GLU A 287 8.78 5.33 -21.93
CA GLU A 287 10.11 5.65 -21.41
C GLU A 287 10.38 7.16 -21.33
N ARG A 288 9.91 7.95 -22.31
CA ARG A 288 9.96 9.42 -22.24
C ARG A 288 9.05 9.99 -21.15
N LEU A 289 7.87 9.40 -20.98
CA LEU A 289 6.94 9.78 -19.91
C LEU A 289 7.58 9.56 -18.53
N LYS A 290 8.22 8.41 -18.33
CA LYS A 290 8.92 8.08 -17.08
C LYS A 290 10.01 9.10 -16.74
N VAL A 291 10.80 9.54 -17.74
CA VAL A 291 11.79 10.62 -17.55
C VAL A 291 11.10 11.89 -17.06
N ARG A 292 10.06 12.34 -17.77
CA ARG A 292 9.37 13.59 -17.42
C ARG A 292 8.76 13.55 -16.02
N ILE A 293 8.09 12.45 -15.65
CA ILE A 293 7.48 12.30 -14.31
C ILE A 293 8.58 12.23 -13.23
N THR A 294 9.72 11.62 -13.51
CA THR A 294 10.87 11.61 -12.59
C THR A 294 11.40 13.03 -12.36
N GLU A 295 11.58 13.81 -13.43
CA GLU A 295 11.98 15.22 -13.35
C GLU A 295 10.96 16.04 -12.53
N ASP A 296 9.66 15.81 -12.75
CA ASP A 296 8.58 16.47 -12.00
C ASP A 296 8.63 16.15 -10.51
N ALA A 297 8.81 14.87 -10.15
CA ALA A 297 8.92 14.43 -8.76
C ALA A 297 10.12 15.06 -8.04
N ILE A 298 11.28 15.11 -8.72
CA ILE A 298 12.46 15.79 -8.18
C ILE A 298 12.18 17.27 -7.99
N GLN A 299 11.51 17.93 -8.96
CA GLN A 299 11.14 19.35 -8.81
C GLN A 299 10.19 19.59 -7.65
N LEU A 300 9.24 18.68 -7.38
CA LEU A 300 8.40 18.78 -6.19
C LEU A 300 9.24 18.69 -4.90
N ALA A 301 10.22 17.78 -4.83
CA ALA A 301 11.13 17.72 -3.69
C ALA A 301 11.98 19.00 -3.56
N VAL A 302 12.49 19.54 -4.67
CA VAL A 302 13.23 20.80 -4.70
C VAL A 302 12.37 21.96 -4.20
N GLN A 303 11.12 22.06 -4.67
CA GLN A 303 10.16 23.08 -4.23
C GLN A 303 9.94 23.05 -2.72
N LEU A 304 9.87 21.87 -2.11
CA LEU A 304 9.79 21.72 -0.66
C LEU A 304 11.06 22.20 0.03
N MET A 305 12.24 21.86 -0.52
CA MET A 305 13.52 22.31 0.05
C MET A 305 13.73 23.82 -0.06
N THR A 306 13.13 24.47 -1.06
CA THR A 306 13.22 25.90 -1.30
C THR A 306 12.04 26.71 -0.74
N SER A 307 11.01 26.06 -0.19
CA SER A 307 9.79 26.74 0.28
C SER A 307 10.00 27.57 1.55
N GLY A 308 11.13 27.36 2.24
CA GLY A 308 11.40 27.90 3.57
C GLY A 308 10.85 27.04 4.70
N GLN A 309 10.07 26.00 4.41
CA GLN A 309 9.62 25.06 5.44
C GLN A 309 10.79 24.21 5.96
N VAL A 310 10.75 23.84 7.25
CA VAL A 310 11.68 22.85 7.80
C VAL A 310 11.42 21.50 7.15
N TYR A 311 12.47 20.77 6.81
CA TYR A 311 12.38 19.44 6.24
C TYR A 311 13.51 18.55 6.76
N PHE A 312 13.34 17.24 6.58
CA PHE A 312 14.40 16.27 6.77
C PHE A 312 14.60 15.42 5.52
N THR A 313 15.83 14.99 5.31
CA THR A 313 16.20 14.09 4.21
C THR A 313 16.46 12.72 4.78
N ILE A 314 15.68 11.73 4.37
CA ILE A 314 15.90 10.32 4.72
C ILE A 314 16.71 9.71 3.58
N PHE A 315 17.72 8.92 3.92
CA PHE A 315 18.57 8.26 2.94
C PHE A 315 19.09 6.94 3.48
N ASP A 316 19.28 5.98 2.58
CA ASP A 316 19.77 4.63 2.87
C ASP A 316 20.32 3.97 1.60
N ASN A 317 21.16 2.96 1.76
CA ASN A 317 21.75 2.22 0.66
C ASN A 317 20.71 1.32 -0.01
N ILE A 318 20.79 1.24 -1.34
CA ILE A 318 20.09 0.24 -2.15
C ILE A 318 21.11 -0.59 -2.93
N ASN A 319 21.08 -1.89 -2.68
CA ASN A 319 21.96 -2.86 -3.35
C ASN A 319 21.15 -3.70 -4.34
N ILE A 320 21.40 -3.53 -5.63
CA ILE A 320 20.68 -4.24 -6.69
C ILE A 320 21.64 -5.20 -7.38
N PHE A 321 21.37 -6.50 -7.22
CA PHE A 321 22.17 -7.54 -7.85
C PHE A 321 21.69 -7.84 -9.28
N LEU A 322 22.49 -7.43 -10.26
CA LEU A 322 22.22 -7.67 -11.68
C LEU A 322 22.77 -9.02 -12.10
N ARG A 323 21.88 -10.02 -12.17
CA ARG A 323 22.23 -11.33 -12.74
C ARG A 323 22.32 -11.24 -14.26
N LYS A 324 23.46 -11.65 -14.81
CA LYS A 324 23.65 -11.81 -16.25
C LYS A 324 23.44 -13.27 -16.63
N ALA A 325 22.59 -13.52 -17.62
CA ALA A 325 22.27 -14.88 -18.08
C ALA A 325 23.50 -15.62 -18.64
N GLN A 326 24.41 -14.90 -19.29
CA GLN A 326 25.68 -15.42 -19.77
C GLN A 326 26.83 -14.57 -19.24
N GLN A 327 27.72 -15.20 -18.46
CA GLN A 327 28.91 -14.51 -17.95
C GLN A 327 30.05 -14.59 -18.97
N ARG A 328 30.71 -13.45 -19.20
CA ARG A 328 31.92 -13.28 -20.05
C ARG A 328 32.86 -12.29 -19.37
N LEU A 329 34.08 -12.12 -19.89
CA LEU A 329 35.08 -11.20 -19.32
C LEU A 329 34.51 -9.78 -19.10
N SER A 330 33.73 -9.27 -20.07
CA SER A 330 33.09 -7.94 -20.05
C SER A 330 31.63 -7.93 -19.58
N ASN A 331 31.06 -9.08 -19.22
CA ASN A 331 29.65 -9.19 -18.84
C ASN A 331 29.52 -10.15 -17.67
N LYS A 332 29.82 -9.68 -16.45
CA LYS A 332 29.72 -10.46 -15.21
C LYS A 332 28.48 -10.01 -14.44
N ASN A 333 28.08 -10.82 -13.46
CA ASN A 333 27.15 -10.34 -12.44
C ASN A 333 27.76 -9.10 -11.79
N ASP A 334 26.92 -8.10 -11.57
CA ASP A 334 27.35 -6.83 -10.98
C ASP A 334 26.39 -6.44 -9.87
N MET A 335 26.90 -5.74 -8.86
CA MET A 335 26.11 -5.22 -7.75
C MET A 335 26.14 -3.71 -7.83
N ILE A 336 25.00 -3.12 -8.18
CA ILE A 336 24.82 -1.67 -8.11
C ILE A 336 24.67 -1.32 -6.63
N ASN A 337 25.60 -0.52 -6.12
CA ASN A 337 25.55 0.06 -4.77
C ASN A 337 25.22 1.54 -4.92
N ALA A 338 23.98 1.91 -4.64
CA ALA A 338 23.48 3.26 -4.79
C ALA A 338 22.82 3.74 -3.49
N THR A 339 22.51 5.02 -3.39
CA THR A 339 21.82 5.61 -2.22
C THR A 339 20.46 6.09 -2.67
N ASN A 340 19.39 5.66 -2.02
CA ASN A 340 18.06 6.20 -2.24
C ASN A 340 17.75 7.31 -1.24
N SER A 341 16.90 8.27 -1.61
CA SER A 341 16.52 9.35 -0.71
C SER A 341 15.09 9.88 -0.94
N ALA A 342 14.50 10.38 0.15
CA ALA A 342 13.24 11.14 0.15
C ALA A 342 13.36 12.36 1.05
N VAL A 343 12.65 13.43 0.70
CA VAL A 343 12.56 14.67 1.49
C VAL A 343 11.17 14.76 2.09
N VAL A 344 11.09 15.03 3.39
CA VAL A 344 9.83 15.07 4.13
C VAL A 344 9.69 16.40 4.86
N GLY A 345 8.56 17.07 4.67
CA GLY A 345 8.24 18.33 5.32
C GLY A 345 7.97 18.13 6.82
N VAL A 346 8.47 19.06 7.63
CA VAL A 346 8.22 19.12 9.07
C VAL A 346 7.22 20.25 9.32
N GLU A 347 6.06 19.90 9.86
CA GLU A 347 5.01 20.86 10.24
C GLU A 347 5.24 21.38 11.67
N ASP A 348 4.62 22.50 12.03
CA ASP A 348 4.65 23.11 13.37
C ASP A 348 6.06 23.44 13.91
N VAL A 349 7.02 23.70 13.02
CA VAL A 349 8.36 24.18 13.37
C VAL A 349 8.69 25.36 12.49
N GLU A 350 9.10 26.47 13.09
CA GLU A 350 9.52 27.66 12.35
C GLU A 350 10.76 27.37 11.49
N PRO A 351 10.89 28.01 10.30
CA PRO A 351 12.05 27.88 9.43
C PRO A 351 13.36 28.08 10.17
N PHE A 352 14.35 27.22 9.92
CA PHE A 352 15.69 27.41 10.48
C PHE A 352 16.38 28.66 9.90
N THR A 353 17.16 29.33 10.74
CA THR A 353 17.96 30.51 10.41
C THR A 353 19.44 30.27 10.69
N GLU A 354 20.29 31.22 10.29
CA GLU A 354 21.72 31.16 10.57
C GLU A 354 22.02 31.23 12.08
N SER A 355 21.18 31.92 12.85
CA SER A 355 21.31 31.97 14.31
C SER A 355 21.05 30.60 14.95
N ASP A 356 20.14 29.80 14.39
CA ASP A 356 19.89 28.44 14.89
C ASP A 356 21.12 27.54 14.69
N LEU A 357 21.84 27.70 13.58
CA LEU A 357 23.11 27.00 13.37
C LEU A 357 24.17 27.48 14.36
N ALA A 358 24.32 28.79 14.54
CA ALA A 358 25.26 29.36 15.50
C ALA A 358 24.98 28.89 16.93
N GLU A 359 23.72 28.86 17.35
CA GLU A 359 23.29 28.33 18.65
C GLU A 359 23.65 26.85 18.80
N GLN A 360 23.34 26.02 17.80
CA GLN A 360 23.69 24.60 17.80
C GLN A 360 25.21 24.38 17.90
N LEU A 361 26.00 25.20 17.20
CA LEU A 361 27.46 25.14 17.26
C LEU A 361 27.99 25.58 18.63
N ALA A 362 27.37 26.60 19.24
CA ALA A 362 27.72 27.07 20.58
C ALA A 362 27.44 26.03 21.67
N LEU A 363 26.44 25.15 21.46
CA LEU A 363 26.13 24.07 22.39
C LEU A 363 27.13 22.90 22.34
N ARG A 364 28.03 22.86 21.35
CA ARG A 364 29.04 21.80 21.25
C ARG A 364 29.98 21.83 22.46
N GLY A 365 30.28 20.65 23.01
CA GLY A 365 31.14 20.49 24.18
C GLY A 365 30.41 20.46 25.52
N HIS A 366 29.12 20.84 25.59
CA HIS A 366 28.36 20.70 26.85
C HIS A 366 28.16 19.24 27.27
N ARG A 367 28.28 18.28 26.34
CA ARG A 367 28.24 16.86 26.66
C ARG A 367 29.40 16.38 27.54
N ALA A 368 30.49 17.14 27.71
CA ALA A 368 31.50 16.86 28.73
C ALA A 368 30.89 16.71 30.13
N ASN A 369 29.76 17.39 30.37
CA ASN A 369 29.03 17.36 31.63
C ASN A 369 28.07 16.16 31.74
N ALA A 370 27.96 15.32 30.71
CA ALA A 370 27.11 14.14 30.74
C ALA A 370 27.68 13.09 31.69
N THR A 371 26.79 12.52 32.48
CA THR A 371 27.06 11.45 33.44
C THR A 371 26.24 10.22 33.06
N ALA A 372 26.64 9.05 33.57
CA ALA A 372 25.88 7.82 33.33
C ALA A 372 24.41 7.95 33.78
N MET A 373 24.15 8.70 34.87
CA MET A 373 22.80 8.95 35.39
C MET A 373 21.88 9.65 34.39
N ASP A 374 22.43 10.36 33.40
CA ASP A 374 21.64 11.11 32.41
C ASP A 374 21.02 10.23 31.33
N VAL A 375 21.56 9.02 31.14
CA VAL A 375 21.07 8.05 30.15
C VAL A 375 20.41 6.83 30.76
N LEU A 376 20.49 6.68 32.08
CA LEU A 376 19.83 5.61 32.82
C LEU A 376 18.33 5.92 33.01
N PRO A 377 17.48 4.88 33.07
CA PRO A 377 16.08 5.04 33.47
C PRO A 377 15.96 5.68 34.86
N THR A 378 14.98 6.57 35.01
CA THR A 378 14.61 7.20 36.29
C THR A 378 13.36 6.54 36.87
N ALA A 379 13.06 6.79 38.16
CA ALA A 379 11.81 6.31 38.78
C ALA A 379 10.54 6.82 38.06
N ALA A 380 10.61 8.00 37.44
CA ALA A 380 9.52 8.51 36.60
C ALA A 380 9.39 7.71 35.29
N ASP A 381 10.52 7.33 34.69
CA ASP A 381 10.53 6.44 33.52
C ASP A 381 9.97 5.06 33.87
N ASP A 382 10.35 4.48 35.02
CA ASP A 382 9.85 3.17 35.48
C ASP A 382 8.33 3.18 35.66
N LYS A 383 7.80 4.26 36.24
CA LYS A 383 6.35 4.41 36.39
C LYS A 383 5.64 4.45 35.03
N VAL A 384 6.13 5.26 34.10
CA VAL A 384 5.48 5.44 32.79
C VAL A 384 5.64 4.18 31.92
N VAL A 385 6.83 3.59 31.86
CA VAL A 385 7.08 2.36 31.10
C VAL A 385 6.34 1.17 31.71
N GLY A 386 6.26 1.09 33.04
CA GLY A 386 5.43 0.09 33.73
C GLY A 386 3.94 0.22 33.39
N GLN A 387 3.41 1.45 33.42
CA GLN A 387 2.02 1.71 33.00
C GLN A 387 1.79 1.37 31.52
N THR A 388 2.73 1.73 30.66
CA THR A 388 2.71 1.39 29.22
C THR A 388 2.67 -0.12 29.03
N PHE A 389 3.47 -0.86 29.78
CA PHE A 389 3.50 -2.32 29.70
C PHE A 389 2.20 -2.97 30.17
N VAL A 390 1.57 -2.45 31.21
CA VAL A 390 0.23 -2.90 31.65
C VAL A 390 -0.83 -2.59 30.57
N ALA A 391 -0.78 -1.42 29.94
CA ALA A 391 -1.67 -1.06 28.84
C ALA A 391 -1.48 -1.98 27.62
N LEU A 392 -0.23 -2.30 27.26
CA LEU A 392 0.14 -3.27 26.23
C LEU A 392 -0.46 -4.66 26.49
N ILE A 393 -0.38 -5.14 27.73
CA ILE A 393 -0.99 -6.43 28.10
C ILE A 393 -2.51 -6.36 27.93
N ALA A 394 -3.14 -5.28 28.39
CA ALA A 394 -4.58 -5.07 28.26
C ALA A 394 -5.01 -5.04 26.78
N GLU A 395 -4.25 -4.35 25.92
CA GLU A 395 -4.49 -4.32 24.47
C GLU A 395 -4.37 -5.72 23.87
N MET A 396 -3.36 -6.51 24.25
CA MET A 396 -3.21 -7.88 23.76
C MET A 396 -4.33 -8.81 24.24
N ILE A 397 -4.81 -8.66 25.48
CA ILE A 397 -5.97 -9.42 25.98
C ILE A 397 -7.22 -9.05 25.19
N LEU A 398 -7.50 -7.76 25.01
CA LEU A 398 -8.65 -7.28 24.25
C LEU A 398 -8.60 -7.77 22.80
N ALA A 399 -7.43 -7.68 22.15
CA ALA A 399 -7.27 -8.00 20.75
C ALA A 399 -7.26 -9.52 20.46
N PHE A 400 -6.67 -10.34 21.34
CA PHE A 400 -6.37 -11.74 21.02
C PHE A 400 -7.10 -12.78 21.87
N THR A 401 -7.91 -12.39 22.86
CA THR A 401 -8.74 -13.37 23.57
C THR A 401 -9.75 -13.98 22.60
N PRO A 402 -9.82 -15.32 22.46
CA PRO A 402 -10.79 -15.95 21.58
C PRO A 402 -12.21 -15.58 22.03
N GLY A 403 -13.13 -15.38 21.08
CA GLY A 403 -14.51 -14.99 21.38
C GLY A 403 -14.69 -13.54 21.87
N ASN A 404 -13.65 -12.69 21.79
CA ASN A 404 -13.74 -11.26 22.12
C ASN A 404 -14.82 -10.49 21.34
N SER A 405 -15.14 -10.90 20.12
CA SER A 405 -16.23 -10.33 19.31
C SER A 405 -17.60 -10.44 19.96
N LYS A 406 -17.77 -11.35 20.93
CA LYS A 406 -19.03 -11.57 21.66
C LYS A 406 -19.11 -10.80 22.98
N TRP A 407 -18.18 -9.89 23.26
CA TRP A 407 -18.19 -9.06 24.47
C TRP A 407 -19.20 -7.92 24.31
N SER A 408 -20.18 -7.83 25.21
CA SER A 408 -21.28 -6.87 25.13
C SER A 408 -20.84 -5.40 25.17
N GLU A 409 -19.78 -5.10 25.91
CA GLU A 409 -19.25 -3.73 26.12
C GLU A 409 -17.88 -3.55 25.43
N ARG A 410 -17.62 -4.29 24.34
CA ARG A 410 -16.29 -4.32 23.71
C ARG A 410 -15.78 -2.93 23.30
N ALA A 411 -16.65 -2.07 22.79
CA ALA A 411 -16.29 -0.71 22.37
C ALA A 411 -15.87 0.17 23.57
N ASP A 412 -16.59 0.06 24.69
CA ASP A 412 -16.26 0.79 25.92
C ASP A 412 -14.98 0.27 26.56
N ILE A 413 -14.79 -1.06 26.55
CA ILE A 413 -13.53 -1.70 26.97
C ILE A 413 -12.38 -1.21 26.09
N ALA A 414 -12.57 -1.17 24.77
CA ALA A 414 -11.56 -0.69 23.83
C ALA A 414 -11.16 0.77 24.09
N ALA A 415 -12.14 1.65 24.27
CA ALA A 415 -11.90 3.05 24.63
C ALA A 415 -11.17 3.16 25.97
N GLY A 416 -11.57 2.37 26.97
CA GLY A 416 -10.94 2.33 28.28
C GLY A 416 -9.49 1.82 28.25
N VAL A 417 -9.22 0.74 27.50
CA VAL A 417 -7.87 0.19 27.30
C VAL A 417 -6.98 1.20 26.56
N SER A 418 -7.50 1.83 25.50
CA SER A 418 -6.75 2.87 24.78
C SER A 418 -6.43 4.08 25.66
N ALA A 419 -7.27 4.38 26.66
CA ALA A 419 -7.02 5.45 27.63
C ALA A 419 -5.99 5.08 28.72
N MET A 420 -5.66 3.80 28.89
CA MET A 420 -4.62 3.35 29.81
C MET A 420 -3.22 3.69 29.33
N LEU A 421 -3.03 3.82 28.01
CA LEU A 421 -1.73 4.06 27.41
C LEU A 421 -1.25 5.49 27.76
N PRO A 422 -0.15 5.65 28.53
CA PRO A 422 0.36 6.97 28.82
C PRO A 422 0.96 7.58 27.55
N MET A 423 0.66 8.86 27.34
CA MET A 423 1.14 9.65 26.21
C MET A 423 2.14 10.71 26.70
N ASP A 424 3.26 10.89 26.00
CA ASP A 424 4.30 11.87 26.32
C ASP A 424 4.70 12.68 25.08
N ARG A 425 3.93 13.76 24.83
CA ARG A 425 4.07 14.65 23.65
C ARG A 425 3.81 13.95 22.30
N PRO A 426 2.70 13.23 22.12
CA PRO A 426 2.35 12.67 20.81
C PRO A 426 2.16 13.75 19.75
N LEU A 427 2.57 13.43 18.53
CA LEU A 427 2.38 14.29 17.37
C LEU A 427 0.94 14.18 16.84
N PRO A 428 0.41 15.25 16.22
CA PRO A 428 -0.89 15.20 15.60
C PRO A 428 -0.88 14.23 14.40
N PRO A 429 -1.98 13.51 14.13
CA PRO A 429 -2.08 12.58 13.01
C PRO A 429 -2.36 13.35 11.70
N THR A 430 -1.45 14.23 11.28
CA THR A 430 -1.52 14.92 9.98
C THR A 430 -0.80 14.09 8.90
N VAL A 431 -1.31 14.07 7.67
CA VAL A 431 -0.65 13.34 6.57
C VAL A 431 0.70 14.00 6.29
N SER A 432 1.79 13.24 6.35
CA SER A 432 3.13 13.78 6.09
C SER A 432 3.34 14.09 4.60
N ASP A 433 3.90 15.27 4.31
CA ASP A 433 4.34 15.66 2.97
C ASP A 433 5.71 15.02 2.65
N ALA A 434 5.68 13.75 2.24
CA ALA A 434 6.84 13.00 1.80
C ALA A 434 6.99 13.04 0.27
N ARG A 435 8.15 13.49 -0.21
CA ARG A 435 8.48 13.65 -1.63
C ARG A 435 9.73 12.85 -1.97
N PRO A 436 9.63 11.76 -2.75
CA PRO A 436 10.81 10.99 -3.13
C PRO A 436 11.81 11.84 -3.93
N PHE A 437 13.07 11.86 -3.49
CA PHE A 437 14.14 12.63 -4.13
C PHE A 437 14.96 11.81 -5.12
N GLY A 438 14.74 10.50 -5.11
CA GLY A 438 15.28 9.53 -6.05
C GLY A 438 16.65 8.99 -5.64
N VAL A 439 17.24 8.20 -6.54
CA VAL A 439 18.50 7.49 -6.30
C VAL A 439 19.70 8.34 -6.72
N PHE A 440 20.82 8.10 -6.06
CA PHE A 440 22.14 8.68 -6.28
C PHE A 440 23.14 7.56 -6.54
N ASP A 441 24.02 7.74 -7.52
CA ASP A 441 25.12 6.79 -7.82
C ASP A 441 26.29 7.01 -6.85
N VAL A 442 25.98 6.75 -5.58
CA VAL A 442 26.86 6.93 -4.43
C VAL A 442 26.61 5.76 -3.49
N ASN A 443 27.69 5.21 -2.94
CA ASN A 443 27.62 4.22 -1.87
C ASN A 443 27.84 4.93 -0.53
N GLU A 444 26.76 5.26 0.18
CA GLU A 444 26.79 5.98 1.46
C GLU A 444 27.40 5.16 2.61
N GLY A 445 27.54 3.83 2.43
CA GLY A 445 28.14 2.93 3.42
C GLY A 445 29.61 3.23 3.76
N SER A 446 30.21 4.26 3.16
CA SER A 446 31.54 4.80 3.49
C SER A 446 31.49 6.28 3.83
N LYS A 447 32.41 6.77 4.67
CA LYS A 447 32.57 8.21 4.98
C LYS A 447 32.63 9.09 3.72
N LYS A 448 33.44 8.69 2.73
CA LYS A 448 33.58 9.40 1.44
C LYS A 448 32.26 9.41 0.67
N GLY A 449 31.53 8.31 0.71
CA GLY A 449 30.21 8.17 0.13
C GLY A 449 29.18 9.11 0.74
N GLY A 450 29.06 9.13 2.08
CA GLY A 450 28.17 10.05 2.78
C GLY A 450 28.43 11.53 2.42
N VAL A 451 29.69 11.96 2.37
CA VAL A 451 30.05 13.32 1.93
C VAL A 451 29.68 13.57 0.47
N LYS A 452 29.92 12.61 -0.43
CA LYS A 452 29.54 12.71 -1.84
C LYS A 452 28.03 12.82 -2.00
N PHE A 453 27.25 12.04 -1.24
CA PHE A 453 25.80 12.11 -1.23
C PHE A 453 25.31 13.50 -0.81
N LEU A 454 25.85 14.06 0.28
CA LEU A 454 25.49 15.42 0.72
C LEU A 454 25.75 16.47 -0.35
N LYS A 455 26.88 16.36 -1.07
CA LYS A 455 27.21 17.26 -2.18
C LYS A 455 26.25 17.10 -3.36
N GLU A 456 25.96 15.86 -3.78
CA GLU A 456 25.03 15.61 -4.89
C GLU A 456 23.59 16.01 -4.53
N ALA A 457 23.17 15.80 -3.28
CA ALA A 457 21.87 16.25 -2.77
C ALA A 457 21.76 17.77 -2.79
N GLN A 458 22.80 18.49 -2.35
CA GLN A 458 22.89 19.94 -2.44
C GLN A 458 22.79 20.41 -3.90
N GLN A 459 23.57 19.82 -4.82
CA GLN A 459 23.52 20.18 -6.24
C GLN A 459 22.14 19.94 -6.87
N ARG A 460 21.52 18.79 -6.57
CA ARG A 460 20.18 18.46 -7.07
C ARG A 460 19.11 19.37 -6.48
N SER A 461 19.29 19.88 -5.26
CA SER A 461 18.40 20.85 -4.62
C SER A 461 18.42 22.24 -5.27
N THR A 462 19.41 22.53 -6.14
CA THR A 462 19.67 23.85 -6.75
C THR A 462 20.05 24.98 -5.78
N LEU A 463 20.09 24.71 -4.46
CA LEU A 463 20.55 25.66 -3.45
C LEU A 463 22.06 25.89 -3.60
N SER A 464 22.53 27.13 -3.42
CA SER A 464 23.97 27.42 -3.39
C SER A 464 24.64 26.77 -2.17
N GLU A 465 25.94 26.50 -2.22
CA GLU A 465 26.68 25.95 -1.07
C GLU A 465 26.62 26.85 0.16
N ALA A 466 26.64 28.17 -0.04
CA ALA A 466 26.50 29.15 1.02
C ALA A 466 25.13 29.02 1.72
N THR A 467 24.04 29.02 0.96
CA THR A 467 22.68 28.83 1.48
C THR A 467 22.45 27.43 2.06
N TRP A 468 23.12 26.42 1.51
CA TRP A 468 23.02 25.05 1.99
C TRP A 468 23.64 24.94 3.39
N SER A 469 24.85 25.46 3.56
CA SER A 469 25.61 25.34 4.80
C SER A 469 25.25 26.36 5.88
N SER A 470 24.43 27.38 5.57
CA SER A 470 24.12 28.47 6.51
C SER A 470 23.10 28.11 7.60
N ILE A 471 22.31 27.04 7.42
CA ILE A 471 21.28 26.60 8.36
C ILE A 471 21.43 25.12 8.69
N PRO A 472 20.91 24.64 9.84
CA PRO A 472 20.89 23.22 10.13
C PRO A 472 19.99 22.43 9.17
N ARG A 473 20.43 21.23 8.80
CA ARG A 473 19.69 20.31 7.92
C ARG A 473 19.65 18.92 8.53
N ILE A 474 18.45 18.37 8.63
CA ILE A 474 18.21 17.08 9.27
C ILE A 474 18.41 15.95 8.25
N PHE A 475 19.26 14.99 8.61
CA PHE A 475 19.55 13.81 7.81
C PHE A 475 19.22 12.56 8.62
N VAL A 476 18.29 11.75 8.14
CA VAL A 476 17.80 10.56 8.82
C VAL A 476 18.30 9.31 8.09
N GLY A 477 18.87 8.36 8.84
CA GLY A 477 19.37 7.11 8.29
C GLY A 477 19.58 6.05 9.38
N ASP A 478 20.26 4.98 9.04
CA ASP A 478 20.63 3.95 10.01
C ASP A 478 21.82 4.38 10.90
N TRP A 479 22.23 3.49 11.82
CA TRP A 479 23.39 3.75 12.68
C TRP A 479 24.67 3.98 11.88
N LEU A 480 24.91 3.19 10.81
CA LEU A 480 26.15 3.29 10.05
C LEU A 480 26.24 4.63 9.32
N SER A 481 25.14 5.10 8.75
CA SER A 481 24.99 6.42 8.13
C SER A 481 25.33 7.55 9.10
N SER A 482 24.69 7.55 10.28
CA SER A 482 24.94 8.55 11.32
C SER A 482 26.40 8.52 11.81
N ASN A 483 26.95 7.32 12.05
CA ASN A 483 28.34 7.15 12.46
C ASN A 483 29.34 7.62 11.39
N ASN A 484 29.08 7.30 10.11
CA ASN A 484 29.90 7.76 8.98
C ASN A 484 29.89 9.27 8.84
N LEU A 485 28.74 9.93 9.00
CA LEU A 485 28.63 11.40 8.96
C LEU A 485 29.38 12.06 10.13
N ARG A 486 29.25 11.52 11.35
CA ARG A 486 30.02 12.02 12.52
C ARG A 486 31.52 11.84 12.33
N ALA A 487 31.94 10.70 11.80
CA ALA A 487 33.35 10.43 11.52
C ALA A 487 33.88 11.27 10.35
N ALA A 488 33.06 11.57 9.34
CA ALA A 488 33.42 12.51 8.28
C ALA A 488 33.59 13.93 8.82
N ARG A 489 32.66 14.40 9.67
CA ARG A 489 32.78 15.69 10.37
C ARG A 489 34.07 15.76 11.19
N ARG A 490 34.42 14.66 11.86
CA ARG A 490 35.65 14.52 12.64
C ARG A 490 36.91 14.79 11.84
N ASP A 491 37.04 14.09 10.72
CA ASP A 491 38.24 14.19 9.88
C ASP A 491 38.35 15.57 9.20
N ARG A 492 37.23 16.31 9.13
CA ARG A 492 37.09 17.58 8.40
C ARG A 492 37.06 18.80 9.31
N THR A 493 37.36 18.66 10.61
CA THR A 493 37.25 19.77 11.58
C THR A 493 38.07 21.01 11.20
N ASN A 494 39.24 20.81 10.56
CA ASN A 494 40.15 21.87 10.16
C ASN A 494 39.95 22.34 8.71
N ASP A 495 38.87 21.92 8.05
CA ASP A 495 38.58 22.35 6.69
C ASP A 495 38.18 23.83 6.61
N ILE A 496 38.36 24.38 5.41
CA ILE A 496 38.39 25.82 5.14
C ILE A 496 37.05 26.50 5.43
N ASN A 497 35.92 25.84 5.15
CA ASN A 497 34.60 26.47 5.23
C ASN A 497 33.52 25.57 5.89
N PRO A 498 32.40 26.14 6.37
CA PRO A 498 31.32 25.39 7.05
C PRO A 498 30.71 24.24 6.24
N MET A 499 30.65 24.39 4.91
CA MET A 499 30.17 23.36 3.99
C MET A 499 31.07 22.14 4.04
N GLU A 500 32.39 22.33 3.89
CA GLU A 500 33.37 21.25 3.95
C GLU A 500 33.47 20.67 5.36
N ARG A 501 33.30 21.47 6.42
CA ARG A 501 33.27 20.98 7.81
C ARG A 501 31.98 20.21 8.17
N LEU A 502 30.98 20.18 7.29
CA LEU A 502 29.67 19.52 7.52
C LEU A 502 28.98 20.02 8.81
N GLU A 503 29.13 21.31 9.12
CA GLU A 503 28.62 21.90 10.37
C GLU A 503 27.09 21.93 10.42
N TYR A 504 26.47 22.07 9.25
CA TYR A 504 25.02 22.13 9.05
C TYR A 504 24.31 20.78 9.27
N VAL A 505 25.03 19.66 9.27
CA VAL A 505 24.40 18.33 9.31
C VAL A 505 23.86 18.03 10.72
N GLN A 506 22.58 17.72 10.81
CA GLN A 506 21.91 17.16 11.99
C GLN A 506 21.52 15.71 11.73
N GLU A 507 22.43 14.76 11.99
CA GLU A 507 22.19 13.33 11.74
C GLU A 507 21.24 12.70 12.77
N LEU A 508 20.31 11.84 12.36
CA LEU A 508 19.35 11.19 13.25
C LEU A 508 19.19 9.72 12.88
N SER A 509 19.46 8.84 13.85
CA SER A 509 19.23 7.40 13.66
C SER A 509 17.76 7.07 13.75
N ALA A 510 17.29 6.25 12.81
CA ALA A 510 15.88 6.06 12.56
C ALA A 510 15.26 4.84 13.29
N PRO A 511 13.97 4.88 13.69
CA PRO A 511 13.39 3.92 14.62
C PRO A 511 13.24 2.49 14.08
N PHE A 512 13.03 2.26 12.78
CA PHE A 512 12.82 0.89 12.28
C PHE A 512 14.09 0.04 12.39
N HIS A 513 15.26 0.62 12.18
CA HIS A 513 16.52 -0.06 12.42
C HIS A 513 16.74 -0.43 13.90
N PHE A 514 16.27 0.39 14.85
CA PHE A 514 16.21 -0.04 16.25
C PHE A 514 15.28 -1.24 16.44
N ALA A 515 14.17 -1.33 15.70
CA ALA A 515 13.26 -2.50 15.69
C ALA A 515 13.93 -3.77 15.28
N LEU A 516 14.68 -3.69 14.19
CA LEU A 516 15.41 -4.82 13.66
C LEU A 516 16.39 -5.36 14.70
N GLN A 517 17.02 -4.45 15.46
CA GLN A 517 17.96 -4.81 16.53
C GLN A 517 17.26 -5.36 17.78
N VAL A 518 16.11 -4.81 18.17
CA VAL A 518 15.28 -5.38 19.24
C VAL A 518 14.84 -6.80 18.88
N SER A 519 14.39 -7.05 17.64
CA SER A 519 14.03 -8.40 17.21
C SER A 519 15.24 -9.35 17.24
N HIS A 520 16.41 -8.91 16.79
CA HIS A 520 17.65 -9.68 16.89
C HIS A 520 18.03 -9.95 18.35
N MET A 521 17.92 -8.97 19.23
CA MET A 521 18.16 -9.08 20.67
C MET A 521 17.23 -10.13 21.29
N LEU A 522 15.93 -10.03 21.05
CA LEU A 522 14.93 -10.96 21.59
C LEU A 522 15.15 -12.39 21.08
N MET A 523 15.47 -12.55 19.79
CA MET A 523 15.87 -13.86 19.25
C MET A 523 17.11 -14.37 19.98
N ARG A 524 18.15 -13.56 20.13
CA ARG A 524 19.38 -14.04 20.78
C ARG A 524 19.17 -14.45 22.24
N VAL A 525 18.41 -13.68 23.01
CA VAL A 525 18.19 -13.95 24.43
C VAL A 525 17.24 -15.15 24.63
N HIS A 526 16.21 -15.27 23.79
CA HIS A 526 15.10 -16.19 24.04
C HIS A 526 14.98 -17.35 23.04
N TYR A 527 15.90 -17.47 22.07
CA TYR A 527 15.83 -18.58 21.10
C TYR A 527 16.00 -19.94 21.75
N GLY A 528 16.99 -20.10 22.63
CA GLY A 528 17.22 -21.29 23.47
C GLY A 528 17.31 -22.61 22.69
N HIS A 529 17.21 -23.73 23.41
CA HIS A 529 17.26 -25.08 22.85
C HIS A 529 15.90 -25.78 22.90
N ALA A 530 15.36 -26.17 21.74
CA ALA A 530 13.99 -26.68 21.61
C ALA A 530 13.61 -27.88 22.51
N VAL A 531 14.59 -28.70 22.91
CA VAL A 531 14.36 -29.91 23.74
C VAL A 531 14.58 -29.64 25.23
N GLU A 532 15.59 -28.82 25.55
CA GLU A 532 16.01 -28.58 26.94
C GLU A 532 15.22 -27.43 27.57
N ASP A 533 14.74 -26.52 26.72
CA ASP A 533 14.07 -25.28 27.06
C ASP A 533 12.69 -25.25 26.38
N PRO A 534 11.67 -25.93 26.93
CA PRO A 534 10.36 -26.04 26.29
C PRO A 534 9.67 -24.68 26.11
N GLY A 535 10.07 -23.65 26.89
CA GLY A 535 9.57 -22.28 26.80
C GLY A 535 10.33 -21.41 25.80
N SER A 536 11.37 -21.93 25.16
CA SER A 536 12.19 -21.19 24.21
C SER A 536 11.48 -20.90 22.87
N LEU A 537 11.93 -19.86 22.15
CA LEU A 537 11.40 -19.59 20.81
C LEU A 537 11.73 -20.73 19.83
N ALA A 538 12.81 -21.48 20.04
CA ALA A 538 13.13 -22.67 19.26
C ALA A 538 12.09 -23.79 19.45
N ALA A 539 11.65 -24.03 20.69
CA ALA A 539 10.58 -24.99 20.98
C ALA A 539 9.26 -24.58 20.32
N HIS A 540 8.88 -23.30 20.47
CA HIS A 540 7.68 -22.75 19.83
C HIS A 540 7.75 -22.80 18.30
N LYS A 541 8.91 -22.50 17.70
CA LYS A 541 9.13 -22.65 16.25
C LYS A 541 8.90 -24.07 15.79
N GLY A 542 9.39 -25.06 16.55
CA GLY A 542 9.20 -26.48 16.28
C GLY A 542 7.75 -26.92 16.41
N LEU A 543 7.08 -26.50 17.50
CA LEU A 543 5.67 -26.80 17.76
C LEU A 543 4.75 -26.26 16.67
N LEU A 544 4.97 -25.02 16.24
CA LEU A 544 4.22 -24.37 15.16
C LEU A 544 4.65 -24.83 13.76
N ASN A 545 5.57 -25.80 13.66
CA ASN A 545 6.10 -26.33 12.40
C ASN A 545 6.59 -25.24 11.41
N ARG A 546 7.20 -24.17 11.94
CA ARG A 546 7.70 -23.06 11.12
C ARG A 546 8.95 -23.47 10.36
N LYS A 547 8.87 -23.46 9.03
CA LYS A 547 9.89 -24.01 8.13
C LYS A 547 11.07 -23.09 7.80
N TRP A 548 11.07 -21.83 8.25
CA TRP A 548 12.16 -20.90 7.90
C TRP A 548 13.49 -21.29 8.56
N ASP A 549 14.59 -21.01 7.85
CA ASP A 549 15.96 -21.31 8.26
C ASP A 549 16.45 -20.27 9.26
N VAL A 550 16.92 -20.73 10.42
CA VAL A 550 17.45 -19.88 11.49
C VAL A 550 18.67 -19.11 11.00
N ASN A 551 19.48 -19.71 10.13
CA ASN A 551 20.69 -19.08 9.59
C ASN A 551 20.41 -18.03 8.51
N LYS A 552 19.17 -17.98 8.02
CA LYS A 552 18.67 -17.02 7.02
C LYS A 552 17.31 -16.49 7.46
N SER A 553 17.24 -16.07 8.71
CA SER A 553 15.99 -15.71 9.34
C SER A 553 15.42 -14.44 8.72
N ASN A 554 14.16 -14.50 8.29
CA ASN A 554 13.43 -13.34 7.80
C ASN A 554 12.88 -12.52 8.99
N TYR A 555 12.97 -11.19 8.92
CA TYR A 555 12.49 -10.26 9.93
C TYR A 555 11.01 -10.49 10.27
N ALA A 556 10.12 -10.63 9.29
CA ALA A 556 8.70 -10.86 9.52
C ALA A 556 8.44 -12.20 10.21
N ALA A 557 9.21 -13.23 9.85
CA ALA A 557 9.09 -14.56 10.43
C ALA A 557 9.54 -14.60 11.91
N ALA A 558 10.65 -13.93 12.23
CA ALA A 558 11.15 -13.77 13.59
C ALA A 558 10.20 -12.91 14.44
N LYS A 559 9.76 -11.76 13.91
CA LYS A 559 8.79 -10.87 14.54
C LYS A 559 7.48 -11.57 14.86
N SER A 560 6.92 -12.33 13.91
CA SER A 560 5.71 -13.13 14.12
C SER A 560 5.92 -14.18 15.22
N LEU A 561 7.08 -14.84 15.27
CA LEU A 561 7.35 -15.88 16.28
C LEU A 561 7.42 -15.29 17.69
N ILE A 562 8.16 -14.20 17.84
CA ILE A 562 8.25 -13.42 19.08
C ILE A 562 6.85 -13.00 19.55
N ARG A 563 6.04 -12.45 18.63
CA ARG A 563 4.69 -11.95 18.92
C ARG A 563 3.72 -13.06 19.32
N HIS A 564 3.61 -14.12 18.52
CA HIS A 564 2.73 -15.26 18.81
C HIS A 564 3.11 -15.92 20.14
N SER A 565 4.41 -16.07 20.38
CA SER A 565 4.93 -16.57 21.64
C SER A 565 4.56 -15.68 22.83
N LEU A 566 4.59 -14.34 22.68
CA LEU A 566 4.21 -13.40 23.74
C LEU A 566 2.71 -13.43 24.02
N ILE A 567 1.88 -13.38 22.97
CA ILE A 567 0.42 -13.41 23.08
C ILE A 567 -0.04 -14.70 23.78
N ALA A 568 0.50 -15.86 23.37
CA ALA A 568 0.17 -17.14 23.99
C ALA A 568 0.52 -17.18 25.48
N ARG A 569 1.67 -16.60 25.89
CA ARG A 569 2.03 -16.50 27.33
C ARG A 569 1.07 -15.60 28.10
N ILE A 570 0.71 -14.44 27.55
CA ILE A 570 -0.26 -13.53 28.18
C ILE A 570 -1.61 -14.24 28.39
N LEU A 571 -2.14 -14.88 27.36
CA LEU A 571 -3.40 -15.62 27.45
C LEU A 571 -3.30 -16.82 28.42
N HIS A 572 -2.17 -17.51 28.46
CA HIS A 572 -1.93 -18.57 29.44
C HIS A 572 -1.90 -18.01 30.88
N CYS A 573 -1.26 -16.86 31.12
CA CYS A 573 -1.29 -16.19 32.42
C CYS A 573 -2.72 -15.79 32.82
N VAL A 574 -3.56 -15.33 31.88
CA VAL A 574 -4.99 -15.10 32.13
C VAL A 574 -5.66 -16.38 32.62
N MET A 575 -5.41 -17.52 31.95
CA MET A 575 -5.97 -18.82 32.36
C MET A 575 -5.52 -19.21 33.77
N VAL A 576 -4.23 -19.06 34.10
CA VAL A 576 -3.69 -19.36 35.43
C VAL A 576 -4.34 -18.49 36.50
N ILE A 577 -4.45 -17.18 36.25
CA ILE A 577 -5.06 -16.22 37.18
C ILE A 577 -6.56 -16.50 37.41
N LYS A 578 -7.28 -16.91 36.36
CA LYS A 578 -8.72 -17.19 36.42
C LYS A 578 -9.04 -18.64 36.82
N GLY A 579 -8.06 -19.53 36.86
CA GLY A 579 -8.24 -20.96 37.12
C GLY A 579 -8.84 -21.74 35.95
N PHE A 580 -8.72 -21.24 34.72
CA PHE A 580 -9.23 -21.94 33.53
C PHE A 580 -8.35 -23.13 33.17
N THR A 581 -9.00 -24.25 32.87
CA THR A 581 -8.34 -25.53 32.55
C THR A 581 -8.35 -25.86 31.06
N ARG A 582 -9.32 -25.31 30.31
CA ARG A 582 -9.49 -25.55 28.86
C ARG A 582 -9.44 -24.24 28.08
N PHE A 583 -8.83 -24.27 26.90
CA PHE A 583 -8.79 -23.12 25.99
C PHE A 583 -10.20 -22.59 25.64
N SER A 584 -11.21 -23.46 25.57
CA SER A 584 -12.61 -23.08 25.35
C SER A 584 -13.19 -22.13 26.41
N GLU A 585 -12.66 -22.14 27.64
CA GLU A 585 -13.11 -21.24 28.71
C GLU A 585 -12.73 -19.80 28.43
N LEU A 586 -11.57 -19.54 27.79
CA LEU A 586 -11.22 -18.20 27.30
C LEU A 586 -12.25 -17.69 26.28
N SER A 587 -12.79 -18.58 25.44
CA SER A 587 -13.81 -18.23 24.43
C SER A 587 -15.16 -17.85 25.05
N GLN A 588 -15.45 -18.39 26.23
CA GLN A 588 -16.67 -18.12 26.98
C GLN A 588 -16.52 -16.94 27.95
N TRP A 589 -15.29 -16.51 28.21
CA TRP A 589 -15.01 -15.41 29.12
C TRP A 589 -15.57 -14.08 28.58
N ARG A 590 -16.28 -13.35 29.45
CA ARG A 590 -16.87 -12.03 29.21
C ARG A 590 -16.39 -11.07 30.30
N PRO A 591 -15.21 -10.47 30.16
CA PRO A 591 -14.68 -9.55 31.16
C PRO A 591 -15.31 -8.16 31.08
N SER A 592 -15.29 -7.46 32.20
CA SER A 592 -15.41 -6.00 32.25
C SER A 592 -14.06 -5.31 32.00
N LEU A 593 -14.07 -3.99 31.76
CA LEU A 593 -12.84 -3.19 31.68
C LEU A 593 -12.00 -3.32 32.97
N ALA A 594 -12.65 -3.29 34.13
CA ALA A 594 -11.99 -3.43 35.43
C ALA A 594 -11.32 -4.79 35.60
N ASP A 595 -11.93 -5.87 35.08
CA ASP A 595 -11.31 -7.20 35.09
C ASP A 595 -10.03 -7.23 34.24
N ILE A 596 -10.07 -6.64 33.03
CA ILE A 596 -8.90 -6.58 32.15
C ILE A 596 -7.78 -5.77 32.80
N GLN A 597 -8.11 -4.62 33.40
CA GLN A 597 -7.13 -3.79 34.12
C GLN A 597 -6.49 -4.54 35.28
N ALA A 598 -7.30 -5.19 36.12
CA ALA A 598 -6.81 -5.94 37.28
C ALA A 598 -5.93 -7.13 36.86
N ILE A 599 -6.34 -7.89 35.84
CA ILE A 599 -5.57 -9.02 35.33
C ILE A 599 -4.27 -8.54 34.70
N SER A 600 -4.29 -7.47 33.89
CA SER A 600 -3.09 -6.94 33.24
C SER A 600 -2.06 -6.45 34.26
N GLN A 601 -2.54 -5.79 35.33
CA GLN A 601 -1.68 -5.37 36.45
C GLN A 601 -1.06 -6.59 37.15
N ARG A 602 -1.86 -7.62 37.45
CA ARG A 602 -1.38 -8.86 38.07
C ARG A 602 -0.37 -9.59 37.19
N ILE A 603 -0.61 -9.69 35.89
CA ILE A 603 0.33 -10.30 34.94
C ILE A 603 1.67 -9.57 35.00
N SER A 604 1.64 -8.23 34.95
CA SER A 604 2.83 -7.41 35.02
C SER A 604 3.62 -7.60 36.32
N THR A 605 2.94 -7.70 37.47
CA THR A 605 3.60 -7.77 38.78
C THR A 605 4.03 -9.19 39.17
N GLU A 606 3.21 -10.19 38.87
CA GLU A 606 3.42 -11.59 39.30
C GLU A 606 4.33 -12.36 38.34
N PHE A 607 4.35 -12.01 37.05
CA PHE A 607 5.05 -12.82 36.03
C PHE A 607 6.10 -12.06 35.22
N ALA A 608 5.97 -10.75 35.04
CA ALA A 608 6.83 -9.97 34.14
C ALA A 608 7.94 -9.16 34.83
N THR A 609 8.34 -9.55 36.04
CA THR A 609 9.44 -8.91 36.78
C THR A 609 10.71 -9.76 36.74
N ALA A 610 11.88 -9.13 36.87
CA ALA A 610 13.15 -9.86 36.93
C ALA A 610 13.17 -10.87 38.09
N THR A 611 12.62 -10.50 39.24
CA THR A 611 12.48 -11.38 40.41
C THR A 611 11.58 -12.58 40.12
N ALA A 612 10.44 -12.37 39.44
CA ALA A 612 9.56 -13.46 39.04
C ALA A 612 10.25 -14.40 38.03
N ALA A 613 10.97 -13.85 37.07
CA ALA A 613 11.74 -14.64 36.10
C ALA A 613 12.85 -15.47 36.76
N GLN A 614 13.58 -14.90 37.72
CA GLN A 614 14.59 -15.61 38.51
C GLN A 614 13.97 -16.71 39.39
N ALA A 615 12.83 -16.43 40.04
CA ALA A 615 12.12 -17.40 40.85
C ALA A 615 11.57 -18.57 40.01
N ALA A 616 11.03 -18.27 38.82
CA ALA A 616 10.61 -19.28 37.85
C ALA A 616 11.80 -20.15 37.42
N GLN A 617 12.94 -19.53 37.11
CA GLN A 617 14.16 -20.25 36.73
C GLN A 617 14.65 -21.20 37.83
N ALA A 618 14.65 -20.74 39.08
CA ALA A 618 15.02 -21.57 40.23
C ALA A 618 14.08 -22.78 40.39
N ALA A 619 12.83 -22.66 39.94
CA ALA A 619 11.84 -23.74 39.91
C ALA A 619 11.91 -24.61 38.63
N GLY A 620 12.82 -24.32 37.69
CA GLY A 620 12.94 -25.02 36.41
C GLY A 620 11.88 -24.64 35.37
N ASP A 621 11.24 -23.48 35.55
CA ASP A 621 10.31 -22.87 34.59
C ASP A 621 10.99 -21.68 33.89
N GLU A 622 10.66 -21.44 32.63
CA GLU A 622 11.25 -20.37 31.82
C GLU A 622 10.21 -19.31 31.49
N CYS A 623 10.22 -18.21 32.25
CA CYS A 623 9.32 -17.08 31.95
C CYS A 623 10.01 -15.72 31.97
N PRO A 624 10.87 -15.40 30.99
CA PRO A 624 11.13 -14.01 30.68
C PRO A 624 10.02 -13.46 29.77
N PHE A 625 9.28 -12.46 30.25
CA PHE A 625 8.40 -11.67 29.42
C PHE A 625 9.22 -10.86 28.40
N LEU A 626 8.76 -10.87 27.15
CA LEU A 626 9.39 -10.15 26.04
C LEU A 626 8.91 -8.70 26.07
N LEU A 627 9.63 -7.80 26.76
CA LEU A 627 9.27 -6.38 26.78
C LEU A 627 9.50 -5.78 25.38
N HIS A 628 8.41 -5.39 24.71
CA HIS A 628 8.44 -4.88 23.34
C HIS A 628 7.55 -3.63 23.24
N VAL A 629 8.16 -2.44 23.29
CA VAL A 629 7.43 -1.16 23.31
C VAL A 629 7.53 -0.47 21.95
N TRP A 630 6.69 -0.90 20.99
CA TRP A 630 6.62 -0.33 19.62
C TRP A 630 5.48 0.66 19.42
N GLU A 631 4.61 0.79 20.42
CA GLU A 631 3.45 1.70 20.39
C GLU A 631 3.88 3.16 20.27
N ALA A 632 5.05 3.53 20.80
CA ALA A 632 5.58 4.88 20.64
C ALA A 632 5.69 5.29 19.16
N VAL A 633 6.10 4.38 18.27
CA VAL A 633 6.15 4.67 16.83
C VAL A 633 4.76 4.76 16.24
N ALA A 634 3.87 3.85 16.61
CA ALA A 634 2.51 3.79 16.09
C ALA A 634 1.69 5.06 16.37
N PHE A 635 1.83 5.60 17.59
CA PHE A 635 1.16 6.80 18.04
C PHE A 635 1.98 8.08 17.80
N ALA A 636 3.12 7.97 17.11
CA ALA A 636 4.06 9.07 16.87
C ALA A 636 4.37 9.85 18.16
N ASP A 637 4.76 9.12 19.20
CA ASP A 637 5.05 9.62 20.53
C ASP A 637 6.58 9.64 20.79
N PRO A 638 7.25 10.77 20.51
CA PRO A 638 8.68 10.91 20.72
C PRO A 638 9.09 10.85 22.19
N GLY A 639 8.26 11.31 23.13
CA GLY A 639 8.60 11.28 24.55
C GLY A 639 8.67 9.85 25.06
N GLN A 640 7.69 9.02 24.71
CA GLN A 640 7.71 7.58 25.00
C GLN A 640 8.90 6.88 24.33
N LEU A 641 9.21 7.22 23.08
CA LEU A 641 10.39 6.67 22.39
C LEU A 641 11.69 6.99 23.15
N ILE A 642 11.87 8.24 23.59
CA ILE A 642 13.06 8.66 24.36
C ILE A 642 13.17 7.91 25.69
N ARG A 643 12.05 7.65 26.38
CA ARG A 643 12.05 6.83 27.61
C ARG A 643 12.50 5.41 27.33
N VAL A 644 11.96 4.80 26.27
CA VAL A 644 12.32 3.43 25.85
C VAL A 644 13.80 3.34 25.45
N LEU A 645 14.37 4.37 24.82
CA LEU A 645 15.79 4.41 24.48
C LEU A 645 16.70 4.23 25.71
N ARG A 646 16.31 4.75 26.89
CA ARG A 646 17.07 4.57 28.15
C ARG A 646 17.16 3.11 28.57
N TYR A 647 16.09 2.34 28.36
CA TYR A 647 16.10 0.90 28.62
C TYR A 647 16.90 0.15 27.54
N TRP A 648 16.82 0.58 26.27
CA TRP A 648 17.60 0.00 25.18
C TRP A 648 19.11 0.25 25.30
N VAL A 649 19.54 1.37 25.90
CA VAL A 649 20.97 1.60 26.26
C VAL A 649 21.51 0.42 27.07
N LEU A 650 20.73 -0.05 28.04
CA LEU A 650 21.10 -1.15 28.92
C LEU A 650 20.92 -2.50 28.22
N ALA A 651 19.74 -2.76 27.64
CA ALA A 651 19.42 -4.04 27.03
C ALA A 651 20.35 -4.40 25.87
N PHE A 652 20.58 -3.49 24.92
CA PHE A 652 21.51 -3.72 23.81
C PHE A 652 22.93 -3.92 24.31
N ARG A 653 23.32 -3.23 25.39
CA ARG A 653 24.64 -3.41 25.98
C ARG A 653 24.79 -4.79 26.61
N GLY A 654 23.82 -5.23 27.42
CA GLY A 654 23.85 -6.52 28.11
C GLY A 654 23.85 -7.72 27.16
N VAL A 655 23.29 -7.56 25.95
CA VAL A 655 23.39 -8.58 24.90
C VAL A 655 24.61 -8.39 23.99
N GLY A 656 25.49 -7.43 24.21
CA GLY A 656 26.67 -7.21 23.35
C GLY A 656 26.39 -6.53 22.00
N GLN A 657 25.17 -6.03 21.74
CA GLN A 657 24.85 -5.20 20.58
C GLN A 657 25.37 -3.76 20.79
N HIS A 658 26.70 -3.62 20.86
CA HIS A 658 27.33 -2.37 21.31
C HIS A 658 27.05 -1.17 20.40
N ASN A 659 26.89 -1.36 19.09
CA ASN A 659 26.68 -0.25 18.14
C ASN A 659 25.39 0.52 18.43
N TYR A 660 24.27 -0.20 18.59
CA TYR A 660 22.98 0.43 18.88
C TYR A 660 22.85 0.88 20.33
N ALA A 661 23.50 0.20 21.29
CA ALA A 661 23.60 0.70 22.66
C ALA A 661 24.28 2.08 22.71
N ARG A 662 25.37 2.24 21.95
CA ARG A 662 26.09 3.51 21.80
C ARG A 662 25.24 4.57 21.11
N GLU A 663 24.49 4.19 20.08
CA GLU A 663 23.59 5.13 19.40
C GLU A 663 22.46 5.63 20.30
N CYS A 664 21.89 4.79 21.15
CA CYS A 664 20.90 5.23 22.14
C CYS A 664 21.50 6.30 23.07
N VAL A 665 22.75 6.12 23.53
CA VAL A 665 23.46 7.12 24.35
C VAL A 665 23.68 8.41 23.56
N GLU A 666 24.10 8.32 22.29
CA GLU A 666 24.28 9.51 21.45
C GLU A 666 23.00 10.34 21.33
N VAL A 667 21.86 9.68 21.07
CA VAL A 667 20.56 10.35 21.00
C VAL A 667 20.23 11.02 22.34
N LEU A 668 20.32 10.29 23.45
CA LEU A 668 19.94 10.79 24.77
C LEU A 668 20.80 11.98 25.23
N VAL A 669 22.12 11.88 25.06
CA VAL A 669 23.07 12.95 25.41
C VAL A 669 22.81 14.19 24.55
N ARG A 670 22.64 14.01 23.23
CA ARG A 670 22.35 15.10 22.33
C ARG A 670 21.05 15.83 22.69
N TRP A 671 19.99 15.09 23.03
CA TRP A 671 18.72 15.66 23.48
C TRP A 671 18.83 16.55 24.71
N LYS A 672 19.72 16.18 25.63
CA LYS A 672 19.91 16.89 26.90
C LYS A 672 20.87 18.07 26.80
N TYR A 673 21.95 17.96 26.02
CA TYR A 673 23.06 18.92 26.08
C TYR A 673 23.33 19.70 24.79
N GLU A 674 22.87 19.24 23.63
CA GLU A 674 23.37 19.74 22.32
C GLU A 674 22.25 20.21 21.37
N LEU A 675 21.00 20.28 21.83
CA LEU A 675 19.86 20.69 21.02
C LEU A 675 19.11 21.86 21.66
N SER A 676 18.87 22.90 20.85
CA SER A 676 17.88 23.92 21.15
C SER A 676 16.47 23.34 21.09
N ASP A 677 15.50 24.00 21.74
CA ASP A 677 14.10 23.53 21.76
C ASP A 677 13.51 23.43 20.35
N LYS A 678 13.89 24.33 19.44
CA LYS A 678 13.50 24.30 18.04
C LYS A 678 14.05 23.08 17.31
N SER A 679 15.36 22.80 17.45
CA SER A 679 15.99 21.62 16.86
C SER A 679 15.41 20.32 17.45
N ARG A 680 15.14 20.28 18.75
CA ARG A 680 14.52 19.13 19.42
C ARG A 680 13.15 18.82 18.81
N ARG A 681 12.26 19.81 18.68
CA ARG A 681 10.92 19.62 18.07
C ARG A 681 11.00 19.13 16.63
N ALA A 682 11.99 19.60 15.86
CA ALA A 682 12.20 19.20 14.48
C ALA A 682 12.66 17.73 14.37
N LEU A 683 13.61 17.30 15.21
CA LEU A 683 14.10 15.92 15.22
C LEU A 683 13.04 14.94 15.74
N GLU A 684 12.28 15.31 16.77
CA GLU A 684 11.16 14.50 17.28
C GLU A 684 10.13 14.19 16.19
N ARG A 685 9.85 15.15 15.30
CA ARG A 685 8.98 14.96 14.12
C ARG A 685 9.62 14.14 13.01
N SER A 686 10.94 14.17 12.89
CA SER A 686 11.70 13.49 11.83
C SER A 686 11.78 11.97 12.00
N TRP A 687 11.39 11.44 13.16
CA TRP A 687 11.32 9.99 13.40
C TRP A 687 10.11 9.31 12.76
N PHE A 688 9.05 10.06 12.48
CA PHE A 688 7.75 9.49 12.15
C PHE A 688 7.24 9.99 10.80
N ILE A 689 6.52 9.12 10.10
CA ILE A 689 5.76 9.46 8.90
C ILE A 689 4.33 8.98 9.12
N HIS A 690 3.37 9.83 8.79
CA HIS A 690 1.94 9.55 8.81
C HIS A 690 1.43 9.42 7.38
N PRO A 691 1.36 8.21 6.79
CA PRO A 691 0.96 8.07 5.39
C PRO A 691 -0.50 8.45 5.12
N ARG A 692 -1.36 8.35 6.15
CA ARG A 692 -2.82 8.54 6.03
C ARG A 692 -3.41 9.53 7.03
N GLY A 693 -2.61 10.10 7.93
CA GLY A 693 -3.11 10.99 8.99
C GLY A 693 -4.11 10.29 9.94
N ILE A 694 -3.90 8.99 10.21
CA ILE A 694 -4.74 8.21 11.12
C ILE A 694 -3.94 7.93 12.39
N ARG A 695 -4.53 8.24 13.55
CA ARG A 695 -3.92 7.97 14.86
C ARG A 695 -3.64 6.48 15.04
N GLY A 696 -2.49 6.15 15.62
CA GLY A 696 -2.06 4.75 15.82
C GLY A 696 -1.54 4.06 14.55
N ARG A 697 -1.50 4.75 13.40
CA ARG A 697 -1.01 4.20 12.12
C ARG A 697 0.20 4.93 11.57
N SER A 698 0.96 5.58 12.44
CA SER A 698 2.25 6.18 12.08
C SER A 698 3.31 5.09 11.91
N ILE A 699 4.29 5.37 11.06
CA ILE A 699 5.42 4.47 10.79
C ILE A 699 6.73 5.21 11.04
N ALA A 700 7.80 4.44 11.29
CA ALA A 700 9.15 4.98 11.33
C ALA A 700 9.54 5.57 9.97
N SER A 701 10.28 6.66 9.96
CA SER A 701 10.64 7.37 8.73
C SER A 701 11.54 6.56 7.80
N ASP A 702 12.50 5.80 8.33
CA ASP A 702 13.32 4.85 7.54
C ASP A 702 12.50 3.68 6.96
N LEU A 703 11.46 3.22 7.66
CA LEU A 703 10.57 2.20 7.11
C LEU A 703 9.85 2.68 5.83
N TYR A 704 9.51 3.97 5.74
CA TYR A 704 8.97 4.54 4.50
C TYR A 704 9.98 4.46 3.36
N LEU A 705 11.24 4.82 3.60
CA LEU A 705 12.29 4.76 2.59
C LEU A 705 12.54 3.32 2.14
N GLU A 706 12.52 2.37 3.07
CA GLU A 706 12.69 0.96 2.75
C GLU A 706 11.52 0.40 1.90
N ARG A 707 10.29 0.87 2.16
CA ARG A 707 9.15 0.56 1.28
C ARG A 707 9.35 1.08 -0.13
N LEU A 708 10.00 2.23 -0.30
CA LEU A 708 10.40 2.73 -1.62
C LEU A 708 11.48 1.84 -2.25
N ASN A 709 12.50 1.43 -1.49
CA ASN A 709 13.57 0.52 -1.94
C ASN A 709 13.02 -0.77 -2.54
N LEU A 710 12.11 -1.46 -1.84
CA LEU A 710 11.49 -2.69 -2.32
C LEU A 710 10.62 -2.48 -3.58
N ARG A 711 10.00 -1.30 -3.72
CA ARG A 711 9.26 -0.97 -4.95
C ARG A 711 10.19 -0.74 -6.12
N TYR A 712 11.34 -0.09 -5.92
CA TYR A 712 12.37 -0.02 -6.98
C TYR A 712 12.80 -1.40 -7.41
N ALA A 713 13.10 -2.28 -6.46
CA ALA A 713 13.44 -3.66 -6.76
C ALA A 713 12.36 -4.31 -7.64
N ARG A 714 11.06 -4.18 -7.32
CA ARG A 714 9.98 -4.73 -8.15
C ARG A 714 9.89 -4.12 -9.55
N VAL A 715 9.86 -2.79 -9.67
CA VAL A 715 9.70 -2.08 -10.95
C VAL A 715 10.90 -2.30 -11.87
N PHE A 716 12.10 -2.38 -11.30
CA PHE A 716 13.35 -2.44 -12.06
C PHE A 716 13.86 -3.87 -12.29
N ILE A 717 13.84 -4.77 -11.29
CA ILE A 717 14.35 -6.14 -11.46
C ILE A 717 13.55 -6.90 -12.54
N ALA A 718 12.24 -6.65 -12.65
CA ALA A 718 11.39 -7.20 -13.71
C ALA A 718 11.84 -6.80 -15.13
N SER A 719 12.58 -5.68 -15.29
CA SER A 719 13.11 -5.23 -16.58
C SER A 719 14.37 -6.00 -17.03
N GLY A 720 14.92 -6.89 -16.19
CA GLY A 720 15.99 -7.82 -16.56
C GLY A 720 17.40 -7.21 -16.63
N SER A 721 18.30 -7.92 -17.31
CA SER A 721 19.76 -7.65 -17.31
C SER A 721 20.22 -6.32 -17.94
N GLY A 722 19.31 -5.53 -18.52
CA GLY A 722 19.58 -4.23 -19.15
C GLY A 722 19.40 -3.01 -18.23
N VAL A 723 19.09 -3.22 -16.95
CA VAL A 723 18.95 -2.12 -15.98
C VAL A 723 20.33 -1.58 -15.62
N THR A 724 20.53 -0.28 -15.81
CA THR A 724 21.72 0.47 -15.37
C THR A 724 21.35 1.43 -14.24
N ILE A 725 22.33 1.90 -13.48
CA ILE A 725 22.09 2.93 -12.45
C ILE A 725 21.52 4.22 -13.07
N GLU A 726 22.01 4.62 -14.25
CA GLU A 726 21.47 5.78 -14.98
C GLU A 726 19.99 5.60 -15.31
N TYR A 727 19.58 4.39 -15.70
CA TYR A 727 18.17 4.08 -15.97
C TYR A 727 17.30 4.26 -14.72
N ILE A 728 17.77 3.78 -13.56
CA ILE A 728 17.05 3.92 -12.29
C ILE A 728 16.89 5.39 -11.91
N MET A 729 17.99 6.14 -11.95
CA MET A 729 18.02 7.56 -11.59
C MET A 729 17.16 8.41 -12.50
N ARG A 730 17.23 8.21 -13.83
CA ARG A 730 16.55 9.07 -14.81
C ARG A 730 15.10 8.70 -15.05
N LYS A 731 14.68 7.46 -14.76
CA LYS A 731 13.41 6.93 -15.28
C LYS A 731 12.52 6.23 -14.26
N GLY A 732 12.81 6.27 -12.97
CA GLY A 732 11.80 5.74 -12.05
C GLY A 732 12.04 5.90 -10.57
N SER A 733 13.22 6.29 -10.09
CA SER A 733 13.40 6.38 -8.65
C SER A 733 12.51 7.44 -7.98
N ALA A 734 12.44 8.66 -8.52
CA ALA A 734 11.69 9.72 -7.83
C ALA A 734 10.16 9.59 -7.98
N CYS A 735 9.66 8.87 -8.98
CA CYS A 735 8.24 8.81 -9.32
C CYS A 735 7.53 7.49 -8.98
N VAL A 736 8.17 6.60 -8.21
CA VAL A 736 7.59 5.30 -7.83
C VAL A 736 6.24 5.42 -7.13
N GLU A 737 6.04 6.44 -6.30
CA GLU A 737 4.74 6.63 -5.65
C GLU A 737 3.67 7.05 -6.64
N ALA A 738 3.97 7.98 -7.54
CA ALA A 738 3.05 8.37 -8.62
C ALA A 738 2.69 7.18 -9.52
N PHE A 739 3.65 6.28 -9.78
CA PHE A 739 3.41 5.04 -10.52
C PHE A 739 2.51 4.07 -9.77
N ARG A 740 2.70 3.92 -8.46
CA ARG A 740 1.82 3.11 -7.62
C ARG A 740 0.40 3.67 -7.63
N ASP A 741 0.24 4.95 -7.35
CA ASP A 741 -1.07 5.61 -7.29
C ASP A 741 -1.82 5.44 -8.62
N LEU A 742 -1.11 5.59 -9.74
CA LEU A 742 -1.66 5.34 -11.08
C LEU A 742 -2.06 3.88 -11.30
N THR A 743 -1.23 2.94 -10.86
CA THR A 743 -1.52 1.50 -11.00
C THR A 743 -2.78 1.13 -10.24
N HIS A 744 -2.92 1.58 -8.99
CA HIS A 744 -4.13 1.37 -8.19
C HIS A 744 -5.36 2.02 -8.83
N MET A 745 -5.22 3.25 -9.34
CA MET A 745 -6.34 3.96 -9.96
C MET A 745 -6.84 3.25 -11.22
N VAL A 746 -5.94 2.75 -12.07
CA VAL A 746 -6.30 1.98 -13.28
C VAL A 746 -6.91 0.63 -12.91
N ALA A 747 -6.36 -0.09 -11.93
CA ALA A 747 -6.90 -1.36 -11.47
C ALA A 747 -8.32 -1.21 -10.90
N ASN A 748 -8.51 -0.24 -9.99
CA ASN A 748 -9.82 0.15 -9.46
C ASN A 748 -10.82 0.54 -10.55
N PHE A 749 -10.36 1.21 -11.60
CA PHE A 749 -11.23 1.59 -12.70
C PHE A 749 -11.74 0.39 -13.49
N PHE A 750 -10.87 -0.53 -13.91
CA PHE A 750 -11.24 -1.66 -14.77
C PHE A 750 -11.86 -2.86 -14.03
N GLY A 751 -12.19 -2.71 -12.74
CA GLY A 751 -12.95 -3.71 -11.99
C GLY A 751 -12.11 -4.81 -11.35
N ASP A 752 -10.80 -4.65 -11.28
CA ASP A 752 -9.95 -5.34 -10.30
C ASP A 752 -9.54 -4.30 -9.25
N PRO A 753 -10.50 -3.74 -8.48
CA PRO A 753 -10.11 -2.88 -7.38
C PRO A 753 -9.20 -3.72 -6.54
N ASP A 754 -7.97 -3.22 -6.34
CA ASP A 754 -6.91 -3.84 -5.56
C ASP A 754 -7.62 -4.64 -4.50
N ARG A 755 -7.80 -5.95 -4.73
CA ARG A 755 -8.65 -6.70 -3.81
C ARG A 755 -7.93 -6.42 -2.53
N ALA A 756 -8.65 -5.98 -1.52
CA ALA A 756 -8.12 -6.11 -0.20
C ALA A 756 -8.02 -7.62 0.05
N ARG A 757 -7.08 -8.31 -0.62
CA ARG A 757 -5.99 -9.02 0.00
C ARG A 757 -5.44 -8.10 1.09
N LYS A 758 -6.28 -7.86 2.11
CA LYS A 758 -5.91 -8.11 3.48
C LYS A 758 -5.08 -9.37 3.32
N SER A 759 -3.77 -9.25 3.46
CA SER A 759 -3.04 -10.35 4.06
C SER A 759 -3.72 -10.46 5.41
N LYS A 760 -4.87 -11.16 5.43
CA LYS A 760 -5.51 -11.59 6.64
C LYS A 760 -4.43 -12.47 7.19
N GLU A 761 -3.80 -12.02 8.28
CA GLU A 761 -2.94 -12.92 9.01
C GLU A 761 -3.76 -14.19 9.16
N VAL A 762 -3.29 -15.30 8.57
CA VAL A 762 -4.07 -16.54 8.53
C VAL A 762 -4.45 -16.81 9.99
N LYS A 763 -5.75 -16.96 10.27
CA LYS A 763 -6.27 -17.03 11.64
C LYS A 763 -5.37 -17.95 12.47
N PHE A 764 -4.55 -17.36 13.32
CA PHE A 764 -3.53 -18.09 14.08
C PHE A 764 -4.07 -18.52 15.44
N THR A 765 -5.40 -18.53 15.61
CA THR A 765 -6.06 -19.03 16.81
C THR A 765 -5.66 -20.48 17.10
N GLN A 766 -5.47 -21.30 16.06
CA GLN A 766 -4.96 -22.67 16.20
C GLN A 766 -3.52 -22.69 16.72
N ASP A 767 -2.65 -21.80 16.23
CA ASP A 767 -1.28 -21.64 16.75
C ASP A 767 -1.31 -21.24 18.24
N MET A 768 -2.22 -20.33 18.63
CA MET A 768 -2.40 -19.92 20.02
C MET A 768 -2.88 -21.09 20.89
N GLU A 769 -3.89 -21.83 20.44
CA GLU A 769 -4.40 -23.00 21.14
C GLU A 769 -3.32 -24.08 21.30
N ALA A 770 -2.53 -24.34 20.27
CA ALA A 770 -1.42 -25.31 20.31
C ALA A 770 -0.34 -24.89 21.32
N LEU A 771 0.08 -23.63 21.28
CA LEU A 771 1.05 -23.07 22.22
C LEU A 771 0.52 -23.15 23.67
N ILE A 772 -0.69 -22.66 23.92
CA ILE A 772 -1.29 -22.65 25.26
C ILE A 772 -1.47 -24.08 25.78
N THR A 773 -1.94 -25.01 24.96
CA THR A 773 -2.10 -26.42 25.34
C THR A 773 -0.76 -27.04 25.74
N GLU A 774 0.31 -26.78 24.98
CA GLU A 774 1.64 -27.25 25.35
C GLU A 774 2.14 -26.60 26.66
N MET A 775 1.91 -25.30 26.86
CA MET A 775 2.24 -24.61 28.12
C MET A 775 1.49 -25.20 29.32
N GLN A 776 0.19 -25.51 29.17
CA GLN A 776 -0.61 -26.17 30.22
C GLN A 776 -0.11 -27.58 30.51
N ARG A 777 0.20 -28.36 29.47
CA ARG A 777 0.74 -29.72 29.60
C ARG A 777 2.07 -29.73 30.35
N ARG A 778 2.91 -28.72 30.11
CA ARG A 778 4.21 -28.52 30.77
C ARG A 778 4.11 -27.79 32.11
N LYS A 779 2.94 -27.21 32.42
CA LYS A 779 2.65 -26.40 33.62
C LYS A 779 3.51 -25.14 33.73
N PHE A 780 3.73 -24.43 32.62
CA PHE A 780 4.39 -23.12 32.66
C PHE A 780 3.60 -22.13 33.52
N HIS A 781 4.25 -21.12 34.08
CA HIS A 781 3.64 -20.09 34.93
C HIS A 781 2.99 -20.63 36.21
N ILE A 782 3.27 -21.89 36.58
CA ILE A 782 2.82 -22.53 37.82
C ILE A 782 4.06 -23.04 38.53
N VAL A 783 4.52 -22.31 39.54
CA VAL A 783 5.73 -22.67 40.31
C VAL A 783 5.50 -24.00 41.03
N SER A 784 6.05 -25.09 40.51
CA SER A 784 6.00 -26.41 41.14
C SER A 784 7.24 -26.65 42.01
N LYS A 785 7.07 -27.32 43.15
CA LYS A 785 8.20 -27.80 43.98
C LYS A 785 8.89 -29.05 43.41
N VAL A 786 8.36 -29.63 42.34
CA VAL A 786 8.88 -30.84 41.70
C VAL A 786 9.56 -30.45 40.40
N PRO A 787 10.85 -30.74 40.19
CA PRO A 787 11.56 -30.38 38.96
C PRO A 787 10.87 -31.01 37.73
N HIS A 788 10.64 -30.21 36.70
CA HIS A 788 10.06 -30.67 35.45
C HIS A 788 10.98 -31.71 34.79
N PHE A 789 10.40 -32.81 34.30
CA PHE A 789 11.17 -33.85 33.63
C PHE A 789 11.71 -33.35 32.28
N VAL A 790 13.02 -33.10 32.22
CA VAL A 790 13.76 -32.86 30.97
C VAL A 790 14.32 -34.20 30.49
N PRO A 791 13.87 -34.75 29.34
CA PRO A 791 14.44 -35.97 28.81
C PRO A 791 15.93 -35.77 28.52
N ALA A 792 16.78 -36.67 29.00
CA ALA A 792 18.21 -36.62 28.66
C ALA A 792 18.38 -36.70 27.13
N PRO A 793 19.23 -35.85 26.51
CA PRO A 793 19.44 -35.89 25.08
C PRO A 793 19.91 -37.28 24.65
N PRO A 794 19.46 -37.78 23.49
CA PRO A 794 19.89 -39.10 23.01
C PRO A 794 21.41 -39.09 22.86
N LYS A 795 22.09 -40.04 23.54
CA LYS A 795 23.54 -40.23 23.42
C LYS A 795 23.86 -40.49 21.95
N LYS A 796 24.40 -39.49 21.24
CA LYS A 796 24.96 -39.69 19.91
C LYS A 796 26.10 -40.70 20.03
N VAL A 797 25.90 -41.89 19.45
CA VAL A 797 26.94 -42.88 19.27
C VAL A 797 28.00 -42.26 18.35
N ARG A 798 29.10 -41.77 18.92
CA ARG A 798 30.25 -41.26 18.18
C ARG A 798 30.87 -42.40 17.38
N LYS A 799 30.72 -42.37 16.04
CA LYS A 799 31.69 -43.03 15.15
C LYS A 799 32.86 -42.06 14.95
N ASN A 800 33.99 -42.42 15.55
CA ASN A 800 35.37 -41.98 15.27
C ASN A 800 35.58 -40.47 15.00
N ALA A 801 35.81 -39.70 16.06
CA ALA A 801 36.59 -38.46 15.99
C ALA A 801 37.43 -38.30 17.27
N ALA A 802 38.68 -37.90 17.07
CA ALA A 802 39.75 -37.90 18.05
C ALA A 802 39.44 -37.13 19.36
N GLN A 803 40.10 -37.59 20.43
CA GLN A 803 40.04 -37.03 21.78
C GLN A 803 40.51 -35.56 21.85
N ASN A 804 39.84 -34.82 22.73
CA ASN A 804 40.17 -33.51 23.32
C ASN A 804 39.34 -32.29 22.87
N SER A 805 38.04 -32.37 23.11
CA SER A 805 37.26 -31.26 23.69
C SER A 805 35.96 -31.85 24.27
N LYS A 806 35.59 -31.46 25.49
CA LYS A 806 34.20 -31.64 25.96
C LYS A 806 33.29 -31.00 24.89
N PRO A 807 32.21 -31.66 24.45
CA PRO A 807 31.19 -30.94 23.69
C PRO A 807 30.76 -29.73 24.52
N PRO A 808 30.65 -28.51 23.94
CA PRO A 808 30.06 -27.39 24.66
C PRO A 808 28.69 -27.84 25.18
N GLU A 809 28.39 -27.55 26.45
CA GLU A 809 27.04 -27.73 26.99
C GLU A 809 26.06 -27.00 26.06
N ALA A 810 24.94 -27.65 25.72
CA ALA A 810 23.93 -27.05 24.88
C ALA A 810 23.46 -25.75 25.57
N PRO A 811 23.43 -24.62 24.85
CA PRO A 811 23.11 -23.35 25.46
C PRO A 811 21.63 -23.33 25.85
N ARG A 812 21.37 -23.27 27.16
CA ARG A 812 20.04 -23.02 27.71
C ARG A 812 19.62 -21.58 27.39
N SER A 813 18.31 -21.34 27.28
CA SER A 813 17.78 -19.98 27.23
C SER A 813 18.25 -19.24 28.48
N ALA A 814 19.05 -18.20 28.27
CA ALA A 814 19.72 -17.54 29.37
C ALA A 814 18.78 -16.45 29.89
N ILE A 815 18.19 -16.67 31.07
CA ILE A 815 17.52 -15.61 31.84
C ILE A 815 18.61 -14.73 32.46
N ILE A 816 19.30 -13.98 31.61
CA ILE A 816 20.21 -12.92 32.02
C ILE A 816 19.37 -11.67 32.12
N ASP A 817 19.43 -10.98 33.26
CA ASP A 817 18.92 -9.62 33.33
C ASP A 817 19.86 -8.73 32.49
N VAL A 818 19.49 -8.56 31.23
CA VAL A 818 20.23 -7.78 30.24
C VAL A 818 20.33 -6.31 30.67
N PHE A 819 19.42 -5.81 31.51
CA PHE A 819 19.48 -4.47 32.03
C PHE A 819 20.58 -4.35 33.10
N VAL A 820 20.63 -5.29 34.05
CA VAL A 820 21.68 -5.33 35.08
C VAL A 820 23.06 -5.53 34.45
N LYS A 821 23.21 -6.53 33.58
CA LYS A 821 24.48 -6.77 32.88
C LYS A 821 24.90 -5.57 32.03
N GLY A 822 23.95 -4.93 31.35
CA GLY A 822 24.20 -3.70 30.61
C GLY A 822 24.69 -2.56 31.53
N ALA A 823 24.08 -2.39 32.69
CA ALA A 823 24.45 -1.38 33.67
C ALA A 823 25.86 -1.61 34.25
N GLU A 824 26.20 -2.86 34.58
CA GLU A 824 27.54 -3.26 35.01
C GLU A 824 28.60 -2.94 33.95
N GLU A 825 28.30 -3.22 32.68
CA GLU A 825 29.21 -2.91 31.58
C GLU A 825 29.37 -1.41 31.30
N TRP A 826 28.31 -0.62 31.49
CA TRP A 826 28.37 0.84 31.34
C TRP A 826 29.15 1.49 32.48
N ASN A 827 29.21 0.84 33.65
CA ASN A 827 29.99 1.30 34.77
C ASN A 827 31.50 1.34 34.40
N GLY A 828 32.12 2.51 34.55
CA GLY A 828 33.51 2.76 34.13
C GLY A 828 33.71 3.07 32.64
N LYS A 829 32.94 2.47 31.72
CA LYS A 829 33.10 2.68 30.26
C LYS A 829 32.36 3.90 29.71
N PHE A 830 31.38 4.45 30.44
CA PHE A 830 30.60 5.61 29.99
C PHE A 830 31.47 6.84 29.70
N LYS A 831 32.39 7.18 30.61
CA LYS A 831 33.29 8.34 30.43
C LYS A 831 34.21 8.17 29.22
N ASP A 832 34.71 6.96 28.98
CA ASP A 832 35.53 6.65 27.81
C ASP A 832 34.72 6.73 26.52
N PHE A 833 33.46 6.29 26.56
CA PHE A 833 32.53 6.40 25.44
C PHE A 833 32.30 7.87 25.07
N ILE A 834 31.89 8.73 26.02
CA ILE A 834 31.65 10.17 25.79
C ILE A 834 32.88 10.85 25.20
N LYS A 835 34.09 10.53 25.70
CA LYS A 835 35.34 11.04 25.12
C LYS A 835 35.53 10.64 23.66
N SER A 836 35.10 9.44 23.26
CA SER A 836 35.40 8.83 21.96
C SER A 836 34.43 9.19 20.81
N THR A 837 33.25 9.75 21.11
CA THR A 837 32.14 9.74 20.15
C THR A 837 31.94 11.04 19.37
N THR A 838 32.27 12.21 19.91
CA THR A 838 32.03 13.49 19.21
C THR A 838 33.05 14.56 19.58
N PHE A 839 33.11 15.62 18.77
CA PHE A 839 34.00 16.76 18.97
C PHE A 839 33.68 17.48 20.27
N ASP A 840 34.69 17.68 21.10
CA ASP A 840 34.56 18.49 22.31
C ASP A 840 35.75 19.46 22.40
N PRO A 841 35.52 20.77 22.20
CA PRO A 841 36.55 21.80 22.37
C PRO A 841 37.15 21.81 23.79
N ALA A 842 36.36 21.47 24.81
CA ALA A 842 36.78 21.46 26.21
C ALA A 842 37.58 20.20 26.60
N LEU A 843 37.49 19.11 25.82
CA LEU A 843 38.29 17.88 26.02
C LEU A 843 39.56 17.82 25.15
N GLY A 844 39.93 18.93 24.49
CA GLY A 844 41.13 19.01 23.64
C GLY A 844 40.93 18.53 22.20
N GLY A 845 39.68 18.48 21.71
CA GLY A 845 39.33 18.05 20.35
C GLY A 845 38.91 16.59 20.25
N TYR A 846 38.97 16.01 19.04
CA TYR A 846 38.72 14.57 18.88
C TYR A 846 39.90 13.77 19.43
N PRO A 847 39.68 12.76 20.29
CA PRO A 847 40.79 11.93 20.75
C PRO A 847 41.45 11.23 19.55
N PRO A 848 42.78 11.04 19.57
CA PRO A 848 43.45 10.19 18.58
C PRO A 848 42.81 8.82 18.63
N ALA A 849 42.61 8.21 17.45
CA ALA A 849 41.94 6.92 17.30
C ALA A 849 42.56 5.88 18.24
N ALA A 850 41.89 5.60 19.36
CA ALA A 850 42.31 4.53 20.24
C ALA A 850 42.01 3.19 19.56
N VAL A 851 43.07 2.40 19.44
CA VAL A 851 43.10 1.03 18.92
C VAL A 851 41.90 0.22 19.40
N THR A 852 41.26 -0.47 18.45
CA THR A 852 40.28 -1.52 18.68
C THR A 852 40.78 -2.52 19.73
N ALA A 853 40.35 -2.36 20.98
CA ALA A 853 40.42 -3.46 21.93
C ALA A 853 39.40 -4.49 21.45
N SER A 854 39.89 -5.64 21.00
CA SER A 854 39.09 -6.84 20.81
C SER A 854 38.45 -7.16 22.16
N SER A 855 37.21 -6.76 22.37
CA SER A 855 36.46 -7.23 23.53
C SER A 855 36.36 -8.75 23.37
N PRO A 856 36.72 -9.54 24.40
CA PRO A 856 36.56 -11.00 24.32
C PRO A 856 35.11 -11.31 23.91
N ARG A 857 34.96 -12.27 22.99
CA ARG A 857 33.66 -12.70 22.48
C ARG A 857 32.81 -13.11 23.68
N ASP A 858 31.69 -12.42 23.89
CA ASP A 858 30.77 -12.73 24.99
C ASP A 858 30.10 -14.08 24.71
N THR A 859 30.64 -15.14 25.30
CA THR A 859 30.16 -16.51 25.16
C THR A 859 28.94 -16.81 26.04
N THR A 860 28.49 -15.88 26.90
CA THR A 860 27.41 -16.13 27.86
C THR A 860 26.03 -16.33 27.20
N LEU A 861 25.84 -15.74 26.02
CA LEU A 861 24.61 -15.81 25.22
C LEU A 861 24.84 -16.50 23.87
N ASP A 862 25.88 -17.34 23.74
CA ASP A 862 26.19 -18.03 22.48
C ASP A 862 25.23 -19.22 22.31
N THR A 863 24.26 -19.06 21.42
CA THR A 863 23.26 -20.08 21.06
C THR A 863 23.73 -21.01 19.94
N HIS A 864 24.94 -20.81 19.42
CA HIS A 864 25.46 -21.40 18.18
C HIS A 864 24.55 -21.17 16.96
N THR A 865 23.79 -20.07 16.97
CA THR A 865 22.96 -19.64 15.86
C THR A 865 23.55 -18.41 15.18
N VAL A 866 22.98 -18.03 14.03
CA VAL A 866 23.39 -16.78 13.36
C VAL A 866 23.13 -15.53 14.24
N PHE A 867 22.24 -15.62 15.23
CA PHE A 867 21.94 -14.53 16.16
C PHE A 867 23.10 -14.19 17.09
N ASP A 868 24.12 -15.04 17.19
CA ASP A 868 25.35 -14.74 17.94
C ASP A 868 26.32 -13.84 17.15
N ASN A 869 26.01 -13.57 15.88
CA ASN A 869 26.74 -12.57 15.11
C ASN A 869 26.38 -11.16 15.57
N LEU A 870 27.28 -10.55 16.34
CA LEU A 870 27.14 -9.17 16.82
C LEU A 870 27.65 -8.11 15.84
N ALA A 871 28.40 -8.52 14.82
CA ALA A 871 28.97 -7.59 13.85
C ALA A 871 27.93 -7.13 12.82
N ARG A 872 26.91 -7.95 12.54
CA ARG A 872 25.82 -7.66 11.60
C ARG A 872 24.51 -8.26 12.10
N ASN A 873 23.41 -7.55 11.87
CA ASN A 873 22.08 -8.11 12.11
C ASN A 873 21.81 -9.23 11.09
N PRO A 874 21.47 -10.45 11.53
CA PRO A 874 21.23 -11.57 10.63
C PRO A 874 19.81 -11.62 10.07
N LEU A 875 18.89 -10.77 10.55
CA LEU A 875 17.52 -10.72 10.07
C LEU A 875 17.47 -10.01 8.71
N THR A 876 16.99 -10.70 7.68
CA THR A 876 16.78 -10.14 6.33
C THR A 876 15.31 -9.81 6.10
N TYR A 877 15.04 -8.87 5.20
CA TYR A 877 13.69 -8.57 4.71
C TYR A 877 13.78 -8.49 3.18
N ASP A 878 13.29 -9.52 2.50
CA ASP A 878 13.53 -9.69 1.06
C ASP A 878 12.30 -9.30 0.24
N THR A 879 11.15 -9.13 0.88
CA THR A 879 9.87 -8.88 0.22
C THR A 879 9.10 -7.73 0.85
N TYR A 880 8.26 -7.06 0.03
CA TYR A 880 7.35 -6.01 0.51
C TYR A 880 6.43 -6.53 1.62
N THR A 881 5.98 -7.78 1.52
CA THR A 881 5.17 -8.42 2.55
C THR A 881 5.89 -8.53 3.89
N ASP A 882 7.22 -8.57 3.92
CA ASP A 882 7.98 -8.65 5.18
C ASP A 882 7.95 -7.33 5.99
N LEU A 883 7.71 -6.21 5.31
CA LEU A 883 7.73 -4.85 5.89
C LEU A 883 6.34 -4.22 6.01
N HIS A 884 5.32 -4.93 5.53
CA HIS A 884 3.94 -4.49 5.57
C HIS A 884 3.15 -5.31 6.58
N SER A 885 2.61 -4.62 7.58
CA SER A 885 1.43 -5.06 8.31
C SER A 885 0.21 -4.52 7.52
N SER A 886 -0.80 -5.35 7.27
CA SER A 886 -1.80 -5.16 6.21
C SER A 886 -2.41 -3.75 6.18
N ASP A 887 -2.16 -3.02 5.08
CA ASP A 887 -2.83 -1.76 4.78
C ASP A 887 -4.27 -2.07 4.32
N SER A 888 -5.22 -2.23 5.23
CA SER A 888 -6.66 -2.17 4.89
C SER A 888 -7.37 -1.02 5.60
N GLY A 889 -8.23 -0.33 4.84
CA GLY A 889 -9.24 0.58 5.37
C GLY A 889 -10.29 -0.19 6.19
N VAL A 890 -11.08 0.57 6.95
CA VAL A 890 -12.02 0.15 8.00
C VAL A 890 -11.37 -0.02 9.38
N ALA A 891 -12.15 0.36 10.39
CA ALA A 891 -11.78 0.87 11.71
C ALA A 891 -11.28 -0.19 12.72
N ASP A 892 -10.82 0.33 13.85
CA ASP A 892 -10.47 -0.32 15.12
C ASP A 892 -9.10 -1.00 15.29
N ILE A 893 -8.28 -0.27 16.07
CA ILE A 893 -7.28 -0.71 17.06
C ILE A 893 -6.08 -1.52 16.55
N SER A 894 -4.91 -0.86 16.58
CA SER A 894 -3.59 -1.37 16.98
C SER A 894 -2.46 -0.87 16.06
N GLY A 895 -1.32 -0.64 16.70
CA GLY A 895 -0.19 0.14 16.21
C GLY A 895 0.59 -0.44 15.03
N ALA A 896 1.81 0.03 14.77
CA ALA A 896 2.73 -0.47 13.76
C ALA A 896 3.18 -1.96 13.91
N LEU A 897 2.45 -2.73 14.74
CA LEU A 897 2.43 -4.19 14.82
C LEU A 897 1.09 -4.82 14.37
N GLY A 898 0.13 -4.02 13.94
CA GLY A 898 -1.17 -4.45 13.43
C GLY A 898 -0.99 -5.08 12.07
N GLY A 899 -0.80 -6.41 12.05
CA GLY A 899 -1.43 -7.22 11.01
C GLY A 899 -2.84 -6.66 10.85
N GLY A 900 -3.10 -6.11 9.68
CA GLY A 900 -4.31 -5.35 9.44
C GLY A 900 -5.54 -6.23 9.57
N GLY A 901 -6.60 -5.60 10.07
CA GLY A 901 -7.98 -5.97 9.79
C GLY A 901 -8.42 -7.32 10.35
N ASP A 902 -8.34 -7.48 11.68
CA ASP A 902 -8.97 -8.60 12.39
C ASP A 902 -10.24 -8.18 13.15
N PHE A 903 -11.05 -7.28 12.62
CA PHE A 903 -12.46 -7.13 13.01
C PHE A 903 -13.29 -6.64 11.81
N ASP A 904 -13.84 -7.55 11.02
CA ASP A 904 -15.09 -7.31 10.30
C ASP A 904 -16.06 -8.43 10.74
N GLY A 905 -17.08 -8.00 11.46
CA GLY A 905 -18.14 -8.82 12.05
C GLY A 905 -19.07 -7.95 12.90
N VAL A 906 -19.36 -6.73 12.42
CA VAL A 906 -20.46 -5.81 12.76
C VAL A 906 -20.49 -4.87 11.54
N GLU A 907 -21.49 -4.78 10.66
CA GLU A 907 -22.95 -4.72 10.84
C GLU A 907 -23.65 -5.92 11.47
#